data_AF-A0A813HL73-F1
#
_entry.id   AF-A0A813HL73-F1
#
_cell.length_a   1.000
_cell.length_b   1.000
_cell.length_c   1.000
_cell.angle_alpha   90.00
_cell.angle_beta   90.00
_cell.angle_gamma   90.00
#
_symmetry.space_group_name_H-M   'P 1'
#
loop_
_entity.id
_entity.type
_entity.pdbx_description
1 polymer ?
#
loop_
_entity_poly.entity_id
_entity_poly.type
_entity_poly.pdbx_seq_one_letter_code
_entity_poly.pdbx_strand_id
1 'polypeptide(L)'
;MPAAGWKKMSEEEIRLARAWYNDDKEVPSEIAERLGRDKSVITRLLVKKVVRQKQGPPTLLTDAQVDFMVKRLDALVRKANCKYHVTADMLKRSTRLKVTVRTMQTALRKRNIYFRKLREKPCLTEQDIADRYAFAKKYRSRTKAWWNKTIHAFIDGKHFKVYLNKTQRERAAQHATFGAYRAPGKGLCGGYVKPKKSLNFNTGAKSALVLGGVGGGRMLLWHTVSDGRWSGQAAANMYAGPLPRALNKKYPGKRKCFVLEDNDPTGFRSAKGIKAKADSKIEPFAIPKRSPDLSVIDYAIWSQVNRRLRKQEASWKKGKKETRCQYVARLRRTAMRLPTECIVKSIGDMVRRCKRLHEAKGGYFEEVGSGGSNADQERLAHHRSFSQSRPGGSAMPAVLSVPSRRLRRKTWLVFEVVGDEEPAPAAQSWRSAAVSLPDFLILEDLEPEAHEDIARVIQAAFQNPSHKGIGNQRWGSSLELDSFVVFKEHQAATEGEDQGPVHWHVALRASGTFRFAPYKRALAMNHRLASHWSTSHQGYWSAVRYGFMPSPKKPQQELDPTPLSWHRSGDHPTLFEVSQEPTTVAATQRRRETKVKEACEAGRPELRPTEMDLYAVIVRHGFRNTPDDMFAEKRLIQHLKDYGSPALVNLAFKIRRQLPALIDDVWSWETVDDTLSLQGQPRIERLFAAAREACNCNGQWRYLAEACLRLNCINAGSICSDVFLLLRDGRRTDRPVLVLMGRFGGEGKSIYGQQNVQATPQPGSFPLLNLETKKVVLMDEWAFDSAVVPLPTQLLWYEGKPFPLTRPQNKEYSGHLLYQGSAPIFVTCKEKDLGPLICKAEAAVRLGEASEQSWKKGKKETRCQYVARLRRTAMRLPTEFIVKSIGDMVRRCKRLHEAKGGYFEEGGKRGC
;
A
#
# COMPACT_ATOMS: atom_id res chain seq x y z
N MET A 1 -22.03 -63.21 47.39
CA MET A 1 -22.98 -62.54 46.46
C MET A 1 -22.46 -62.72 45.03
N PRO A 2 -23.32 -63.03 44.03
CA PRO A 2 -22.88 -63.21 42.65
C PRO A 2 -22.47 -61.87 42.00
N ALA A 3 -21.42 -61.88 41.17
CA ALA A 3 -20.89 -60.70 40.48
C ALA A 3 -21.76 -60.21 39.29
N ALA A 4 -23.05 -60.54 39.28
CA ALA A 4 -23.99 -60.24 38.20
C ALA A 4 -24.45 -58.76 38.26
N GLY A 5 -23.61 -57.86 37.74
CA GLY A 5 -23.95 -56.44 37.61
C GLY A 5 -25.26 -56.24 36.83
N TRP A 6 -26.13 -55.34 37.31
CA TRP A 6 -27.47 -55.07 36.77
C TRP A 6 -27.45 -54.59 35.31
N LYS A 7 -27.37 -55.53 34.36
CA LYS A 7 -27.42 -55.28 32.92
C LYS A 7 -28.82 -54.76 32.56
N LYS A 8 -28.92 -53.59 31.94
CA LYS A 8 -30.22 -52.99 31.58
C LYS A 8 -30.92 -53.81 30.50
N MET A 9 -32.24 -54.02 30.60
CA MET A 9 -33.03 -54.52 29.46
C MET A 9 -33.06 -53.47 28.35
N SER A 10 -32.68 -53.91 27.15
CA SER A 10 -32.81 -53.22 25.87
C SER A 10 -34.27 -52.97 25.49
N GLU A 11 -34.50 -52.17 24.45
CA GLU A 11 -35.86 -51.91 23.97
C GLU A 11 -36.49 -53.16 23.32
N GLU A 12 -35.68 -54.02 22.71
CA GLU A 12 -36.15 -55.27 22.10
C GLU A 12 -36.52 -56.33 23.14
N GLU A 13 -35.72 -56.50 24.21
CA GLU A 13 -36.13 -57.35 25.35
C GLU A 13 -37.42 -56.84 26.02
N ILE A 14 -37.66 -55.53 26.02
CA ILE A 14 -38.89 -54.93 26.54
C ILE A 14 -40.06 -55.15 25.57
N ARG A 15 -39.81 -55.18 24.25
CA ARG A 15 -40.80 -55.51 23.21
C ARG A 15 -41.24 -56.97 23.35
N LEU A 16 -40.28 -57.89 23.40
CA LEU A 16 -40.52 -59.33 23.57
C LEU A 16 -41.22 -59.65 24.89
N ALA A 17 -40.72 -59.13 26.02
CA ALA A 17 -41.36 -59.32 27.33
C ALA A 17 -42.80 -58.79 27.40
N ARG A 18 -43.16 -57.80 26.56
CA ARG A 18 -44.53 -57.30 26.45
C ARG A 18 -45.40 -58.15 25.53
N ALA A 19 -44.85 -58.71 24.46
CA ALA A 19 -45.58 -59.63 23.59
C ALA A 19 -45.95 -60.90 24.36
N TRP A 20 -44.94 -61.60 24.91
CA TRP A 20 -45.13 -62.86 25.64
C TRP A 20 -46.11 -62.76 26.82
N TYR A 21 -46.20 -61.59 27.46
CA TYR A 21 -47.12 -61.36 28.59
C TYR A 21 -48.53 -60.93 28.17
N ASN A 22 -48.67 -60.07 27.16
CA ASN A 22 -49.99 -59.57 26.74
C ASN A 22 -50.68 -60.53 25.78
N ASP A 23 -49.91 -61.17 24.91
CA ASP A 23 -50.40 -61.92 23.75
C ASP A 23 -50.38 -63.41 24.10
N ASP A 24 -49.20 -63.97 24.40
CA ASP A 24 -48.99 -65.39 24.71
C ASP A 24 -49.33 -65.79 26.17
N LYS A 25 -49.65 -64.81 27.02
CA LYS A 25 -50.07 -64.94 28.44
C LYS A 25 -49.04 -65.54 29.42
N GLU A 26 -47.77 -65.62 29.03
CA GLU A 26 -46.70 -66.21 29.85
C GLU A 26 -46.51 -65.47 31.19
N VAL A 27 -46.27 -66.22 32.27
CA VAL A 27 -46.14 -65.61 33.60
C VAL A 27 -44.76 -64.93 33.76
N PRO A 28 -44.65 -63.87 34.60
CA PRO A 28 -43.39 -63.14 34.79
C PRO A 28 -42.17 -63.94 35.26
N SER A 29 -42.32 -65.22 35.62
CA SER A 29 -41.22 -66.17 35.87
C SER A 29 -40.58 -66.63 34.56
N GLU A 30 -41.39 -67.12 33.62
CA GLU A 30 -40.96 -67.77 32.38
C GLU A 30 -40.29 -66.75 31.45
N ILE A 31 -40.90 -65.57 31.33
CA ILE A 31 -40.35 -64.41 30.61
C ILE A 31 -39.03 -63.95 31.23
N ALA A 32 -38.86 -64.08 32.55
CA ALA A 32 -37.61 -63.73 33.21
C ALA A 32 -36.51 -64.76 32.90
N GLU A 33 -36.82 -66.05 32.99
CA GLU A 33 -35.90 -67.14 32.66
C GLU A 33 -35.45 -67.08 31.19
N ARG A 34 -36.39 -66.99 30.23
CA ARG A 34 -36.10 -66.88 28.79
C ARG A 34 -35.21 -65.69 28.41
N LEU A 35 -35.28 -64.58 29.16
CA LEU A 35 -34.46 -63.39 28.93
C LEU A 35 -33.20 -63.34 29.81
N GLY A 36 -32.94 -64.36 30.63
CA GLY A 36 -31.82 -64.40 31.58
C GLY A 36 -31.89 -63.28 32.63
N ARG A 37 -33.10 -62.92 33.07
CA ARG A 37 -33.39 -61.78 33.94
C ARG A 37 -33.94 -62.22 35.29
N ASP A 38 -33.84 -61.33 36.26
CA ASP A 38 -34.46 -61.48 37.57
C ASP A 38 -35.99 -61.25 37.49
N LYS A 39 -36.76 -62.17 38.09
CA LYS A 39 -38.24 -62.15 38.12
C LYS A 39 -38.82 -60.83 38.63
N SER A 40 -38.17 -60.17 39.60
CA SER A 40 -38.62 -58.88 40.13
C SER A 40 -38.43 -57.72 39.15
N VAL A 41 -37.54 -57.84 38.16
CA VAL A 41 -37.36 -56.85 37.08
C VAL A 41 -38.49 -56.96 36.07
N ILE A 42 -38.84 -58.18 35.64
CA ILE A 42 -39.95 -58.45 34.73
C ILE A 42 -41.30 -58.09 35.38
N THR A 43 -41.54 -58.52 36.62
CA THR A 43 -42.73 -58.13 37.39
C THR A 43 -42.85 -56.61 37.59
N ARG A 44 -41.73 -55.88 37.73
CA ARG A 44 -41.74 -54.39 37.79
C ARG A 44 -42.06 -53.74 36.45
N LEU A 45 -41.63 -54.34 35.34
CA LEU A 45 -41.86 -53.84 33.97
C LEU A 45 -43.31 -54.07 33.51
N LEU A 46 -43.85 -55.27 33.75
CA LEU A 46 -45.09 -55.74 33.14
C LEU A 46 -46.30 -55.63 34.07
N VAL A 47 -46.19 -56.16 35.29
CA VAL A 47 -47.29 -56.20 36.26
C VAL A 47 -47.44 -54.86 36.98
N LYS A 48 -46.37 -54.39 37.65
CA LYS A 48 -46.40 -53.11 38.39
C LYS A 48 -46.28 -51.86 37.49
N LYS A 49 -46.03 -52.05 36.19
CA LYS A 49 -45.95 -51.01 35.13
C LYS A 49 -45.16 -49.76 35.55
N VAL A 50 -44.10 -49.93 36.36
CA VAL A 50 -43.43 -48.81 37.04
C VAL A 50 -42.80 -47.89 35.99
N VAL A 51 -43.20 -46.61 35.97
CA VAL A 51 -42.68 -45.63 35.03
C VAL A 51 -41.16 -45.53 35.19
N ARG A 52 -40.44 -46.03 34.18
CA ARG A 52 -38.98 -46.17 34.21
C ARG A 52 -38.35 -44.78 34.31
N GLN A 53 -37.94 -44.38 35.51
CA GLN A 53 -37.26 -43.10 35.73
C GLN A 53 -36.12 -42.93 34.72
N LYS A 54 -36.01 -41.73 34.15
CA LYS A 54 -35.16 -41.47 32.98
C LYS A 54 -33.68 -41.43 33.36
N GLN A 55 -33.10 -42.62 33.54
CA GLN A 55 -31.70 -42.82 33.94
C GLN A 55 -30.74 -42.00 33.07
N GLY A 56 -30.13 -41.00 33.70
CA GLY A 56 -29.20 -40.04 33.14
C GLY A 56 -29.11 -38.83 34.08
N PRO A 57 -28.06 -38.01 33.99
CA PRO A 57 -27.97 -36.79 34.78
C PRO A 57 -29.13 -35.84 34.42
N PRO A 58 -29.73 -35.14 35.40
CA PRO A 58 -30.81 -34.19 35.13
C PRO A 58 -30.34 -33.07 34.18
N THR A 59 -31.26 -32.55 33.38
CA THR A 59 -30.95 -31.49 32.41
C THR A 59 -30.55 -30.20 33.12
N LEU A 60 -29.25 -29.90 33.12
CA LEU A 60 -28.61 -28.73 33.76
C LEU A 60 -29.14 -27.34 33.30
N LEU A 61 -30.06 -27.31 32.33
CA LEU A 61 -30.81 -26.12 31.92
C LEU A 61 -32.26 -26.53 31.70
N THR A 62 -33.20 -25.81 32.31
CA THR A 62 -34.64 -25.90 32.00
C THR A 62 -34.97 -25.09 30.74
N ASP A 63 -36.06 -25.40 30.04
CA ASP A 63 -36.43 -24.63 28.84
C ASP A 63 -36.64 -23.14 29.13
N ALA A 64 -37.21 -22.77 30.28
CA ALA A 64 -37.31 -21.37 30.71
C ALA A 64 -35.93 -20.67 30.86
N GLN A 65 -34.90 -21.39 31.31
CA GLN A 65 -33.52 -20.87 31.34
C GLN A 65 -32.92 -20.75 29.93
N VAL A 66 -33.29 -21.64 29.00
CA VAL A 66 -32.90 -21.54 27.58
C VAL A 66 -33.59 -20.34 26.91
N ASP A 67 -34.88 -20.11 27.16
CA ASP A 67 -35.60 -18.94 26.63
C ASP A 67 -35.07 -17.62 27.21
N PHE A 68 -34.75 -17.59 28.51
CA PHE A 68 -34.00 -16.48 29.12
C PHE A 68 -32.64 -16.26 28.45
N MET A 69 -31.87 -17.33 28.20
CA MET A 69 -30.61 -17.26 27.45
C MET A 69 -30.80 -16.70 26.03
N VAL A 70 -31.85 -17.09 25.31
CA VAL A 70 -32.13 -16.58 23.95
C VAL A 70 -32.50 -15.09 23.99
N LYS A 71 -33.41 -14.69 24.89
CA LYS A 71 -33.78 -13.28 25.11
C LYS A 71 -32.57 -12.43 25.51
N ARG A 72 -31.67 -12.96 26.34
CA ARG A 72 -30.45 -12.25 26.76
C ARG A 72 -29.37 -12.21 25.67
N LEU A 73 -29.27 -13.25 24.83
CA LEU A 73 -28.37 -13.28 23.67
C LEU A 73 -28.77 -12.21 22.64
N ASP A 74 -30.06 -12.10 22.32
CA ASP A 74 -30.58 -11.03 21.45
C ASP A 74 -30.30 -9.64 22.03
N ALA A 75 -30.60 -9.41 23.31
CA ALA A 75 -30.28 -8.15 23.98
C ALA A 75 -28.77 -7.79 23.94
N LEU A 76 -27.88 -8.77 24.12
CA LEU A 76 -26.44 -8.57 23.97
C LEU A 76 -26.03 -8.26 22.53
N VAL A 77 -26.61 -8.94 21.53
CA VAL A 77 -26.33 -8.70 20.10
C VAL A 77 -26.80 -7.31 19.66
N ARG A 78 -27.98 -6.87 20.12
CA ARG A 78 -28.47 -5.50 19.91
C ARG A 78 -27.55 -4.46 20.58
N LYS A 79 -27.18 -4.66 21.85
CA LYS A 79 -26.25 -3.76 22.57
C LYS A 79 -24.85 -3.71 21.94
N ALA A 80 -24.38 -4.82 21.36
CA ALA A 80 -23.11 -4.87 20.63
C ALA A 80 -23.15 -4.05 19.33
N ASN A 81 -24.31 -3.93 18.68
CA ASN A 81 -24.53 -3.21 17.42
C ASN A 81 -23.39 -3.44 16.39
N CYS A 82 -23.05 -4.71 16.18
CA CYS A 82 -21.94 -5.18 15.33
C CYS A 82 -20.53 -4.67 15.67
N LYS A 83 -20.32 -3.87 16.74
CA LYS A 83 -19.00 -3.35 17.16
C LYS A 83 -18.05 -4.42 17.68
N TYR A 84 -18.59 -5.53 18.20
CA TYR A 84 -17.83 -6.69 18.69
C TYR A 84 -18.66 -7.98 18.57
N HIS A 85 -17.99 -9.13 18.67
CA HIS A 85 -18.65 -10.45 18.66
C HIS A 85 -19.22 -10.79 20.04
N VAL A 86 -20.52 -11.12 20.10
CA VAL A 86 -21.12 -11.71 21.31
C VAL A 86 -20.82 -13.20 21.34
N THR A 87 -20.09 -13.65 22.35
CA THR A 87 -19.72 -15.06 22.52
C THR A 87 -20.63 -15.77 23.53
N ALA A 88 -20.63 -17.10 23.50
CA ALA A 88 -21.34 -17.91 24.50
C ALA A 88 -20.76 -17.75 25.93
N ASP A 89 -19.50 -17.32 26.07
CA ASP A 89 -18.93 -16.94 27.36
C ASP A 89 -19.46 -15.58 27.86
N MET A 90 -19.60 -14.59 26.98
CA MET A 90 -20.27 -13.32 27.34
C MET A 90 -21.73 -13.56 27.73
N LEU A 91 -22.42 -14.50 27.07
CA LEU A 91 -23.75 -14.94 27.48
C LEU A 91 -23.73 -15.62 28.85
N LYS A 92 -22.75 -16.50 29.15
CA LYS A 92 -22.57 -17.09 30.48
C LYS A 92 -22.39 -16.01 31.55
N ARG A 93 -21.41 -15.11 31.37
CA ARG A 93 -21.12 -14.01 32.30
C ARG A 93 -22.33 -13.10 32.51
N SER A 94 -23.12 -12.83 31.46
CA SER A 94 -24.32 -12.00 31.56
C SER A 94 -25.59 -12.72 32.06
N THR A 95 -25.64 -14.04 32.08
CA THR A 95 -26.79 -14.81 32.62
C THR A 95 -26.52 -15.38 34.01
N ARG A 96 -25.26 -15.42 34.45
CA ARG A 96 -24.79 -15.97 35.75
C ARG A 96 -25.17 -17.44 36.02
N LEU A 97 -25.64 -18.17 35.01
CA LEU A 97 -26.01 -19.58 35.11
C LEU A 97 -24.77 -20.45 35.43
N LYS A 98 -24.88 -21.31 36.44
CA LYS A 98 -23.81 -22.20 36.94
C LYS A 98 -23.57 -23.42 36.02
N VAL A 99 -23.39 -23.19 34.72
CA VAL A 99 -23.22 -24.23 33.69
C VAL A 99 -21.95 -24.04 32.85
N THR A 100 -21.57 -25.05 32.06
CA THR A 100 -20.46 -24.92 31.11
C THR A 100 -20.90 -24.17 29.85
N VAL A 101 -19.96 -23.49 29.17
CA VAL A 101 -20.22 -22.85 27.88
C VAL A 101 -20.65 -23.89 26.81
N ARG A 102 -20.15 -25.13 26.90
CA ARG A 102 -20.57 -26.25 26.05
C ARG A 102 -22.04 -26.63 26.27
N THR A 103 -22.50 -26.67 27.52
CA THR A 103 -23.92 -26.91 27.88
C THR A 103 -24.82 -25.85 27.24
N MET A 104 -24.46 -24.56 27.36
CA MET A 104 -25.21 -23.45 26.77
C MET A 104 -25.24 -23.52 25.25
N GLN A 105 -24.11 -23.84 24.60
CA GLN A 105 -24.07 -24.02 23.15
C GLN A 105 -24.96 -25.19 22.69
N THR A 106 -24.97 -26.32 23.39
CA THR A 106 -25.83 -27.46 23.04
C THR A 106 -27.31 -27.09 23.18
N ALA A 107 -27.70 -26.35 24.21
CA ALA A 107 -29.08 -25.88 24.37
C ALA A 107 -29.51 -24.93 23.24
N LEU A 108 -28.67 -23.96 22.87
CA LEU A 108 -28.92 -23.07 21.73
C LEU A 108 -29.06 -23.84 20.41
N ARG A 109 -28.20 -24.85 20.16
CA ARG A 109 -28.29 -25.70 18.96
C ARG A 109 -29.60 -26.50 18.88
N LYS A 110 -30.13 -26.98 20.02
CA LYS A 110 -31.46 -27.63 20.07
C LYS A 110 -32.58 -26.68 19.63
N ARG A 111 -32.48 -25.38 19.94
CA ARG A 111 -33.39 -24.32 19.44
C ARG A 111 -32.98 -23.77 18.06
N ASN A 112 -32.18 -24.51 17.28
CA ASN A 112 -31.65 -24.15 15.94
C ASN A 112 -30.80 -22.85 15.91
N ILE A 113 -30.27 -22.40 17.05
CA ILE A 113 -29.43 -21.21 17.16
C ILE A 113 -27.95 -21.62 17.08
N TYR A 114 -27.26 -21.09 16.07
CA TYR A 114 -25.86 -21.35 15.77
C TYR A 114 -25.10 -20.03 15.64
N PHE A 115 -23.82 -20.02 16.03
CA PHE A 115 -22.93 -18.91 15.67
C PHE A 115 -22.71 -18.92 14.15
N ARG A 116 -23.33 -17.96 13.45
CA ARG A 116 -23.22 -17.77 12.00
C ARG A 116 -22.50 -16.45 11.73
N LYS A 117 -21.77 -16.36 10.61
CA LYS A 117 -21.19 -15.08 10.19
C LYS A 117 -22.30 -14.04 9.97
N LEU A 118 -22.12 -12.83 10.51
CA LEU A 118 -22.98 -11.69 10.24
C LEU A 118 -23.09 -11.44 8.71
N ARG A 119 -24.28 -11.03 8.27
CA ARG A 119 -24.54 -10.72 6.85
C ARG A 119 -24.03 -9.33 6.51
N GLU A 120 -23.24 -9.24 5.45
CA GLU A 120 -22.82 -7.97 4.83
C GLU A 120 -24.01 -7.37 4.07
N LYS A 121 -24.66 -6.35 4.64
CA LYS A 121 -25.69 -5.50 4.02
C LYS A 121 -25.37 -4.03 4.39
N PRO A 122 -25.88 -3.03 3.64
CA PRO A 122 -25.78 -1.63 4.06
C PRO A 122 -26.43 -1.41 5.44
N CYS A 123 -26.03 -0.36 6.16
CA CYS A 123 -26.82 0.13 7.29
C CYS A 123 -27.99 0.96 6.75
N LEU A 124 -29.22 0.69 7.22
CA LEU A 124 -30.37 1.56 6.96
C LEU A 124 -30.45 2.63 8.06
N THR A 125 -30.77 3.86 7.66
CA THR A 125 -31.28 4.90 8.57
C THR A 125 -32.79 4.74 8.75
N GLU A 126 -33.38 5.41 9.74
CA GLU A 126 -34.82 5.40 9.96
C GLU A 126 -35.58 5.96 8.75
N GLN A 127 -35.04 6.98 8.08
CA GLN A 127 -35.58 7.48 6.81
C GLN A 127 -35.48 6.44 5.68
N ASP A 128 -34.37 5.71 5.55
CA ASP A 128 -34.28 4.63 4.55
C ASP A 128 -35.37 3.56 4.82
N ILE A 129 -35.64 3.22 6.09
CA ILE A 129 -36.70 2.28 6.48
C ILE A 129 -38.09 2.85 6.14
N ALA A 130 -38.36 4.12 6.45
CA ALA A 130 -39.63 4.79 6.13
C ALA A 130 -39.88 4.85 4.62
N ASP A 131 -38.90 5.28 3.82
CA ASP A 131 -38.96 5.31 2.35
C ASP A 131 -39.24 3.91 1.77
N ARG A 132 -38.53 2.89 2.29
CA ARG A 132 -38.69 1.48 1.92
C ARG A 132 -40.08 0.96 2.26
N TYR A 133 -40.63 1.29 3.43
CA TYR A 133 -41.97 0.89 3.83
C TYR A 133 -43.06 1.59 3.01
N ALA A 134 -42.90 2.89 2.73
CA ALA A 134 -43.84 3.65 1.90
C ALA A 134 -43.91 3.11 0.46
N PHE A 135 -42.74 2.83 -0.16
CA PHE A 135 -42.66 2.16 -1.46
C PHE A 135 -43.34 0.78 -1.44
N ALA A 136 -43.06 -0.02 -0.41
CA ALA A 136 -43.68 -1.34 -0.25
C ALA A 136 -45.22 -1.24 -0.08
N LYS A 137 -45.72 -0.32 0.74
CA LYS A 137 -47.15 -0.03 0.91
C LYS A 137 -47.81 0.35 -0.44
N LYS A 138 -47.15 1.19 -1.24
CA LYS A 138 -47.65 1.67 -2.55
C LYS A 138 -47.65 0.60 -3.66
N TYR A 139 -46.74 -0.36 -3.63
CA TYR A 139 -46.52 -1.29 -4.75
C TYR A 139 -46.67 -2.79 -4.43
N ARG A 140 -46.89 -3.21 -3.16
CA ARG A 140 -47.10 -4.63 -2.78
C ARG A 140 -48.28 -5.32 -3.49
N SER A 141 -49.30 -4.56 -3.90
CA SER A 141 -50.51 -5.04 -4.60
C SER A 141 -50.36 -5.14 -6.12
N ARG A 142 -49.25 -4.67 -6.70
CA ARG A 142 -49.06 -4.69 -8.16
C ARG A 142 -48.72 -6.11 -8.62
N THR A 143 -49.42 -6.60 -9.64
CA THR A 143 -49.29 -7.98 -10.15
C THR A 143 -47.98 -8.20 -10.92
N LYS A 144 -47.60 -9.48 -11.13
CA LYS A 144 -46.44 -9.85 -11.97
C LYS A 144 -46.53 -9.27 -13.39
N ALA A 145 -47.75 -9.19 -13.92
CA ALA A 145 -48.04 -8.60 -15.23
C ALA A 145 -47.83 -7.08 -15.23
N TRP A 146 -48.25 -6.36 -14.17
CA TRP A 146 -48.02 -4.92 -14.03
C TRP A 146 -46.52 -4.58 -14.06
N TRP A 147 -45.69 -5.28 -13.27
CA TRP A 147 -44.24 -5.04 -13.27
C TRP A 147 -43.58 -5.31 -14.63
N ASN A 148 -44.07 -6.28 -15.41
CA ASN A 148 -43.53 -6.63 -16.73
C ASN A 148 -44.08 -5.77 -17.90
N LYS A 149 -45.26 -5.15 -17.76
CA LYS A 149 -45.92 -4.34 -18.81
C LYS A 149 -45.82 -2.83 -18.58
N THR A 150 -45.82 -2.36 -17.33
CA THR A 150 -45.87 -0.93 -17.00
C THR A 150 -44.48 -0.32 -16.82
N ILE A 151 -43.52 -1.04 -16.23
CA ILE A 151 -42.13 -0.60 -16.15
C ILE A 151 -41.41 -1.07 -17.42
N HIS A 152 -40.94 -0.11 -18.22
CA HIS A 152 -40.42 -0.35 -19.58
C HIS A 152 -38.95 -0.79 -19.56
N ALA A 153 -38.16 -0.30 -18.60
CA ALA A 153 -36.84 -0.85 -18.29
C ALA A 153 -36.54 -0.77 -16.79
N PHE A 154 -35.69 -1.68 -16.32
CA PHE A 154 -35.05 -1.67 -15.00
C PHE A 154 -33.55 -1.54 -15.27
N ILE A 155 -32.87 -0.50 -14.78
CA ILE A 155 -31.46 -0.19 -15.07
C ILE A 155 -30.60 -0.16 -13.81
N ASP A 156 -29.30 -0.48 -13.96
CA ASP A 156 -28.27 -0.35 -12.92
C ASP A 156 -26.84 -0.33 -13.53
N GLY A 157 -25.85 0.18 -12.79
CA GLY A 157 -24.46 0.33 -13.18
C GLY A 157 -23.45 -0.52 -12.37
N LYS A 158 -22.68 -1.38 -13.06
CA LYS A 158 -21.74 -2.32 -12.42
C LYS A 158 -20.33 -2.28 -12.97
N HIS A 159 -19.35 -2.25 -12.06
CA HIS A 159 -17.96 -2.57 -12.35
C HIS A 159 -17.73 -4.08 -12.44
N PHE A 160 -17.54 -4.59 -13.64
CA PHE A 160 -17.01 -5.92 -13.89
C PHE A 160 -15.48 -5.89 -13.84
N LYS A 161 -14.87 -6.56 -12.84
CA LYS A 161 -13.44 -6.92 -12.90
C LYS A 161 -13.21 -7.74 -14.18
N VAL A 162 -12.08 -7.51 -14.85
CA VAL A 162 -11.73 -8.09 -16.15
C VAL A 162 -10.75 -9.25 -15.93
N TYR A 163 -10.96 -10.40 -16.58
CA TYR A 163 -10.21 -11.63 -16.29
C TYR A 163 -9.66 -12.27 -17.58
N LEU A 164 -8.54 -11.72 -18.07
CA LEU A 164 -7.97 -11.97 -19.40
C LEU A 164 -7.34 -13.36 -19.54
N ASN A 165 -6.78 -13.92 -18.46
CA ASN A 165 -6.06 -15.20 -18.48
C ASN A 165 -6.64 -16.24 -17.50
N LYS A 166 -6.14 -17.48 -17.60
CA LYS A 166 -6.58 -18.63 -16.80
C LYS A 166 -6.51 -18.34 -15.28
N THR A 167 -5.35 -17.95 -14.78
CA THR A 167 -5.08 -17.67 -13.36
C THR A 167 -6.06 -16.62 -12.79
N GLN A 168 -6.38 -15.60 -13.58
CA GLN A 168 -7.35 -14.57 -13.24
C GLN A 168 -8.78 -15.12 -13.14
N ARG A 169 -9.21 -15.98 -14.07
CA ARG A 169 -10.53 -16.63 -14.04
C ARG A 169 -10.64 -17.69 -12.93
N GLU A 170 -9.58 -18.42 -12.64
CA GLU A 170 -9.51 -19.37 -11.52
C GLU A 170 -9.65 -18.65 -10.18
N ARG A 171 -8.94 -17.52 -9.97
CA ARG A 171 -9.12 -16.69 -8.77
C ARG A 171 -10.53 -16.09 -8.68
N ALA A 172 -11.17 -15.77 -9.81
CA ALA A 172 -12.58 -15.36 -9.82
C ALA A 172 -13.52 -16.50 -9.39
N ALA A 173 -13.27 -17.74 -9.84
CA ALA A 173 -14.03 -18.92 -9.42
C ALA A 173 -13.82 -19.24 -7.93
N GLN A 174 -12.58 -19.21 -7.43
CA GLN A 174 -12.25 -19.35 -6.00
C GLN A 174 -12.96 -18.31 -5.13
N HIS A 175 -13.12 -17.06 -5.61
CA HIS A 175 -13.91 -16.05 -4.91
C HIS A 175 -15.42 -16.36 -4.87
N ALA A 176 -15.95 -17.16 -5.80
CA ALA A 176 -17.34 -17.61 -5.82
C ALA A 176 -17.60 -18.83 -4.91
N THR A 177 -16.66 -19.78 -4.80
CA THR A 177 -16.79 -20.99 -3.96
C THR A 177 -17.20 -20.66 -2.52
N PHE A 178 -18.31 -21.21 -2.02
CA PHE A 178 -18.82 -20.88 -0.68
C PHE A 178 -17.95 -21.46 0.45
N GLY A 179 -17.59 -22.73 0.33
CA GLY A 179 -16.75 -23.50 1.25
C GLY A 179 -16.44 -24.88 0.66
N ALA A 180 -15.87 -25.77 1.47
CA ALA A 180 -15.61 -27.17 1.11
C ALA A 180 -15.73 -28.08 2.33
N TYR A 181 -16.19 -29.32 2.13
CA TYR A 181 -16.16 -30.35 3.16
C TYR A 181 -14.70 -30.72 3.47
N ARG A 182 -14.29 -30.68 4.74
CA ARG A 182 -12.91 -30.94 5.17
C ARG A 182 -12.84 -31.59 6.54
N ALA A 183 -11.90 -32.50 6.71
CA ALA A 183 -11.49 -32.99 8.02
C ALA A 183 -10.71 -31.89 8.80
N PRO A 184 -10.56 -32.01 10.13
CA PRO A 184 -9.53 -31.30 10.89
C PRO A 184 -8.13 -31.50 10.27
N GLY A 185 -7.18 -30.58 10.48
CA GLY A 185 -5.84 -30.64 9.87
C GLY A 185 -5.80 -30.15 8.41
N LYS A 186 -6.85 -30.41 7.61
CA LYS A 186 -6.94 -29.98 6.20
C LYS A 186 -7.34 -28.50 6.04
N GLY A 187 -7.31 -27.70 7.10
CA GLY A 187 -7.90 -26.37 7.11
C GLY A 187 -7.09 -25.30 6.38
N LEU A 188 -5.78 -25.52 6.20
CA LEU A 188 -4.84 -24.63 5.52
C LEU A 188 -4.27 -25.20 4.21
N CYS A 189 -4.56 -26.46 3.89
CA CYS A 189 -4.06 -27.11 2.67
C CYS A 189 -4.58 -26.44 1.39
N GLY A 190 -3.82 -26.58 0.30
CA GLY A 190 -4.22 -26.13 -1.03
C GLY A 190 -5.62 -26.65 -1.42
N GLY A 191 -6.43 -25.79 -2.04
CA GLY A 191 -7.83 -26.07 -2.36
C GLY A 191 -8.83 -25.79 -1.22
N TYR A 192 -8.41 -25.87 0.05
CA TYR A 192 -9.26 -25.56 1.21
C TYR A 192 -9.15 -24.10 1.68
N VAL A 193 -8.12 -23.37 1.23
CA VAL A 193 -7.91 -21.93 1.49
C VAL A 193 -8.49 -21.09 0.35
N LYS A 194 -9.28 -20.07 0.72
CA LYS A 194 -9.91 -19.12 -0.22
C LYS A 194 -9.15 -17.77 -0.21
N PRO A 195 -8.79 -17.19 -1.37
CA PRO A 195 -8.12 -15.88 -1.41
C PRO A 195 -8.95 -14.77 -0.74
N LYS A 196 -8.30 -14.00 0.14
CA LYS A 196 -8.91 -12.92 0.93
C LYS A 196 -9.40 -11.80 0.00
N LYS A 197 -10.72 -11.53 -0.02
CA LYS A 197 -11.37 -10.54 -0.90
C LYS A 197 -10.77 -9.12 -0.80
N SER A 198 -10.21 -8.73 0.34
CA SER A 198 -9.65 -7.39 0.56
C SER A 198 -8.29 -7.17 -0.11
N LEU A 199 -7.57 -8.23 -0.48
CA LEU A 199 -6.31 -8.11 -1.21
C LEU A 199 -6.65 -7.91 -2.68
N ASN A 200 -6.50 -6.67 -3.17
CA ASN A 200 -6.80 -6.30 -4.54
C ASN A 200 -5.78 -6.92 -5.51
N PHE A 201 -6.06 -8.15 -5.96
CA PHE A 201 -5.30 -8.76 -7.03
C PHE A 201 -5.40 -7.92 -8.31
N ASN A 202 -4.27 -7.38 -8.75
CA ASN A 202 -4.16 -6.69 -10.03
C ASN A 202 -4.38 -7.68 -11.17
N THR A 203 -5.29 -7.35 -12.09
CA THR A 203 -5.59 -8.16 -13.28
C THR A 203 -4.85 -7.69 -14.54
N GLY A 204 -3.98 -6.67 -14.41
CA GLY A 204 -3.34 -6.00 -15.54
C GLY A 204 -4.32 -5.21 -16.42
N ALA A 205 -5.59 -5.10 -16.02
CA ALA A 205 -6.65 -4.50 -16.81
C ALA A 205 -7.58 -3.64 -15.94
N LYS A 206 -7.89 -2.42 -16.42
CA LYS A 206 -8.95 -1.59 -15.83
C LYS A 206 -10.30 -2.31 -15.96
N SER A 207 -11.07 -2.37 -14.87
CA SER A 207 -12.45 -2.87 -14.85
C SER A 207 -13.32 -2.25 -15.95
N ALA A 208 -14.38 -2.95 -16.35
CA ALA A 208 -15.40 -2.42 -17.24
C ALA A 208 -16.59 -1.94 -16.41
N LEU A 209 -16.85 -0.63 -16.40
CA LEU A 209 -18.12 -0.08 -15.89
C LEU A 209 -19.18 -0.26 -16.99
N VAL A 210 -20.26 -0.94 -16.65
CA VAL A 210 -21.38 -1.22 -17.56
C VAL A 210 -22.69 -0.78 -16.92
N LEU A 211 -23.47 -0.03 -17.68
CA LEU A 211 -24.89 0.24 -17.42
C LEU A 211 -25.72 -0.80 -18.18
N GLY A 212 -26.45 -1.62 -17.44
CA GLY A 212 -27.38 -2.62 -17.97
C GLY A 212 -28.82 -2.13 -17.90
N GLY A 213 -29.70 -2.72 -18.71
CA GLY A 213 -31.14 -2.45 -18.64
C GLY A 213 -31.97 -3.62 -19.15
N VAL A 214 -32.90 -4.14 -18.34
CA VAL A 214 -33.81 -5.24 -18.74
C VAL A 214 -35.25 -4.77 -18.80
N GLY A 215 -36.03 -5.29 -19.74
CA GLY A 215 -37.43 -4.93 -19.91
C GLY A 215 -38.09 -5.68 -21.07
N GLY A 216 -39.41 -5.86 -21.00
CA GLY A 216 -40.20 -6.50 -22.06
C GLY A 216 -39.70 -7.90 -22.45
N GLY A 217 -39.14 -8.63 -21.47
CA GLY A 217 -38.58 -9.97 -21.63
C GLY A 217 -37.16 -10.04 -22.21
N ARG A 218 -36.42 -8.95 -22.38
CA ARG A 218 -35.03 -9.01 -22.88
C ARG A 218 -34.09 -8.04 -22.17
N MET A 219 -32.78 -8.23 -22.38
CA MET A 219 -31.79 -7.17 -22.14
C MET A 219 -31.98 -6.11 -23.24
N LEU A 220 -32.32 -4.89 -22.83
CA LEU A 220 -32.54 -3.72 -23.69
C LEU A 220 -31.27 -2.90 -23.83
N LEU A 221 -30.66 -2.55 -22.70
CA LEU A 221 -29.46 -1.72 -22.64
C LEU A 221 -28.25 -2.55 -22.25
N TRP A 222 -27.16 -2.38 -22.99
CA TRP A 222 -25.81 -2.73 -22.54
C TRP A 222 -24.87 -1.61 -23.00
N HIS A 223 -24.58 -0.67 -22.11
CA HIS A 223 -23.69 0.47 -22.38
C HIS A 223 -22.43 0.34 -21.52
N THR A 224 -21.25 0.35 -22.13
CA THR A 224 -19.98 0.35 -21.41
C THR A 224 -19.44 1.78 -21.40
N VAL A 225 -19.16 2.31 -20.22
CA VAL A 225 -18.63 3.67 -20.06
C VAL A 225 -17.15 3.65 -20.45
N SER A 226 -16.78 4.45 -21.46
CA SER A 226 -15.42 4.55 -22.02
C SER A 226 -14.37 4.74 -20.93
N ASP A 227 -14.59 5.76 -20.11
CA ASP A 227 -13.63 6.28 -19.13
C ASP A 227 -13.60 5.44 -17.84
N GLY A 228 -14.53 4.49 -17.70
CA GLY A 228 -14.72 3.68 -16.49
C GLY A 228 -15.32 4.43 -15.28
N ARG A 229 -15.57 5.74 -15.39
CA ARG A 229 -16.07 6.61 -14.33
C ARG A 229 -17.52 7.03 -14.58
N TRP A 230 -18.40 6.79 -13.61
CA TRP A 230 -19.76 7.32 -13.64
C TRP A 230 -19.77 8.82 -13.28
N SER A 231 -20.61 9.60 -13.96
CA SER A 231 -20.72 11.04 -13.80
C SER A 231 -22.04 11.55 -14.40
N GLY A 232 -22.46 12.76 -14.04
CA GLY A 232 -23.66 13.38 -14.61
C GLY A 232 -23.61 13.56 -16.14
N GLN A 233 -22.42 13.69 -16.73
CA GLN A 233 -22.26 13.71 -18.18
C GLN A 233 -22.36 12.30 -18.79
N ALA A 234 -21.76 11.28 -18.17
CA ALA A 234 -21.91 9.89 -18.61
C ALA A 234 -23.37 9.43 -18.51
N ALA A 235 -24.09 9.86 -17.47
CA ALA A 235 -25.51 9.66 -17.31
C ALA A 235 -26.32 10.36 -18.40
N ALA A 236 -26.10 11.67 -18.64
CA ALA A 236 -26.78 12.40 -19.71
C ALA A 236 -26.55 11.77 -21.10
N ASN A 237 -25.31 11.39 -21.41
CA ASN A 237 -24.96 10.71 -22.65
C ASN A 237 -25.66 9.35 -22.79
N MET A 238 -25.85 8.61 -21.68
CA MET A 238 -26.61 7.36 -21.66
C MET A 238 -28.12 7.60 -21.86
N TYR A 239 -28.68 8.61 -21.19
CA TYR A 239 -30.10 8.96 -21.22
C TYR A 239 -30.55 9.55 -22.54
N ALA A 240 -29.72 10.35 -23.24
CA ALA A 240 -30.04 10.88 -24.56
C ALA A 240 -29.68 9.90 -25.70
N GLY A 241 -28.65 9.06 -25.52
CA GLY A 241 -28.08 8.25 -26.58
C GLY A 241 -28.62 6.80 -26.67
N PRO A 242 -28.00 5.84 -25.96
CA PRO A 242 -28.30 4.41 -26.11
C PRO A 242 -29.61 3.96 -25.45
N LEU A 243 -30.07 4.58 -24.35
CA LEU A 243 -31.28 4.13 -23.66
C LEU A 243 -32.58 4.44 -24.44
N PRO A 244 -32.81 5.64 -25.01
CA PRO A 244 -34.00 5.91 -25.82
C PRO A 244 -34.05 5.04 -27.08
N ARG A 245 -32.89 4.84 -27.74
CA ARG A 245 -32.79 3.92 -28.88
C ARG A 245 -33.16 2.47 -28.51
N ALA A 246 -32.80 2.01 -27.31
CA ALA A 246 -33.19 0.68 -26.83
C ALA A 246 -34.68 0.59 -26.45
N LEU A 247 -35.24 1.65 -25.85
CA LEU A 247 -36.65 1.75 -25.48
C LEU A 247 -37.54 1.82 -26.73
N ASN A 248 -37.29 2.76 -27.65
CA ASN A 248 -38.06 2.93 -28.88
C ASN A 248 -38.04 1.66 -29.76
N LYS A 249 -36.91 0.93 -29.80
CA LYS A 249 -36.79 -0.37 -30.50
C LYS A 249 -37.51 -1.55 -29.79
N LYS A 250 -38.10 -1.36 -28.61
CA LYS A 250 -38.97 -2.35 -27.95
C LYS A 250 -40.42 -1.86 -27.79
N TYR A 251 -40.61 -0.55 -27.69
CA TYR A 251 -41.87 0.12 -27.38
C TYR A 251 -42.10 1.31 -28.32
N PRO A 252 -42.20 1.08 -29.65
CA PRO A 252 -42.46 2.15 -30.60
C PRO A 252 -43.77 2.89 -30.27
N GLY A 253 -43.82 4.18 -30.58
CA GLY A 253 -44.99 5.04 -30.34
C GLY A 253 -45.30 5.39 -28.88
N LYS A 254 -44.53 4.92 -27.88
CA LYS A 254 -44.78 5.29 -26.48
C LYS A 254 -44.41 6.75 -26.20
N ARG A 255 -45.41 7.56 -25.86
CA ARG A 255 -45.27 8.99 -25.49
C ARG A 255 -44.36 9.24 -24.27
N LYS A 256 -44.30 8.29 -23.32
CA LYS A 256 -43.40 8.27 -22.15
C LYS A 256 -42.97 6.82 -21.86
N CYS A 257 -41.75 6.63 -21.37
CA CYS A 257 -41.23 5.33 -20.93
C CYS A 257 -40.85 5.35 -19.44
N PHE A 258 -41.50 4.51 -18.62
CA PHE A 258 -41.14 4.35 -17.20
C PHE A 258 -39.87 3.51 -17.03
N VAL A 259 -38.85 4.06 -16.36
CA VAL A 259 -37.57 3.39 -16.13
C VAL A 259 -37.29 3.29 -14.63
N LEU A 260 -37.20 2.07 -14.10
CA LEU A 260 -36.78 1.83 -12.72
C LEU A 260 -35.27 1.94 -12.59
N GLU A 261 -34.83 2.82 -11.71
CA GLU A 261 -33.42 3.14 -11.44
C GLU A 261 -33.21 3.39 -9.93
N ASP A 262 -31.96 3.36 -9.49
CA ASP A 262 -31.60 3.67 -8.11
C ASP A 262 -31.57 5.19 -7.83
N ASN A 263 -31.13 5.60 -6.64
CA ASN A 263 -31.12 7.00 -6.23
C ASN A 263 -29.71 7.63 -6.19
N ASP A 264 -28.80 7.18 -7.08
CA ASP A 264 -27.44 7.72 -7.23
C ASP A 264 -27.41 9.26 -7.43
N PRO A 265 -26.73 10.03 -6.56
CA PRO A 265 -26.55 11.47 -6.72
C PRO A 265 -25.62 11.84 -7.88
N THR A 266 -24.70 10.95 -8.28
CA THR A 266 -23.58 11.23 -9.18
C THR A 266 -24.02 11.35 -10.64
N GLY A 267 -24.95 10.49 -11.06
CA GLY A 267 -25.49 10.40 -12.41
C GLY A 267 -27.01 10.58 -12.44
N PHE A 268 -27.76 9.68 -11.80
CA PHE A 268 -29.22 9.59 -11.98
C PHE A 268 -29.99 10.81 -11.43
N ARG A 269 -29.57 11.38 -10.29
CA ARG A 269 -30.11 12.64 -9.74
C ARG A 269 -29.29 13.89 -10.11
N SER A 270 -28.27 13.77 -10.97
CA SER A 270 -27.54 14.95 -11.43
C SER A 270 -28.42 15.83 -12.33
N ALA A 271 -28.28 17.16 -12.30
CA ALA A 271 -29.07 18.06 -13.13
C ALA A 271 -29.00 17.71 -14.63
N LYS A 272 -27.81 17.31 -15.12
CA LYS A 272 -27.60 16.84 -16.50
C LYS A 272 -28.37 15.55 -16.80
N GLY A 273 -28.38 14.59 -15.86
CA GLY A 273 -29.14 13.34 -15.99
C GLY A 273 -30.65 13.53 -15.90
N ILE A 274 -31.12 14.46 -15.07
CA ILE A 274 -32.53 14.85 -14.97
C ILE A 274 -33.00 15.50 -16.28
N LYS A 275 -32.27 16.50 -16.79
CA LYS A 275 -32.60 17.14 -18.07
C LYS A 275 -32.64 16.11 -19.22
N ALA A 276 -31.59 15.30 -19.38
CA ALA A 276 -31.53 14.31 -20.46
C ALA A 276 -32.65 13.24 -20.40
N LYS A 277 -33.18 12.92 -19.20
CA LYS A 277 -34.37 12.07 -19.05
C LYS A 277 -35.64 12.79 -19.54
N ALA A 278 -35.84 14.05 -19.15
CA ALA A 278 -36.98 14.85 -19.59
C ALA A 278 -36.99 15.04 -21.11
N ASP A 279 -35.86 15.48 -21.68
CA ASP A 279 -35.64 15.64 -23.14
C ASP A 279 -35.98 14.34 -23.90
N SER A 280 -35.65 13.19 -23.30
CA SER A 280 -35.84 11.84 -23.88
C SER A 280 -37.18 11.18 -23.51
N LYS A 281 -38.09 11.89 -22.82
CA LYS A 281 -39.41 11.40 -22.38
C LYS A 281 -39.34 10.13 -21.50
N ILE A 282 -38.27 10.02 -20.72
CA ILE A 282 -38.02 8.97 -19.72
C ILE A 282 -38.57 9.42 -18.36
N GLU A 283 -39.51 8.64 -17.81
CA GLU A 283 -40.14 8.89 -16.52
C GLU A 283 -39.47 8.02 -15.44
N PRO A 284 -38.72 8.58 -14.47
CA PRO A 284 -37.92 7.80 -13.52
C PRO A 284 -38.79 7.19 -12.42
N PHE A 285 -38.79 5.86 -12.34
CA PHE A 285 -39.42 5.08 -11.27
C PHE A 285 -38.36 4.76 -10.19
N ALA A 286 -37.96 5.76 -9.42
CA ALA A 286 -36.86 5.62 -8.46
C ALA A 286 -37.21 4.64 -7.31
N ILE A 287 -36.31 3.69 -7.02
CA ILE A 287 -36.40 2.86 -5.79
C ILE A 287 -35.81 3.58 -4.57
N PRO A 288 -36.30 3.34 -3.35
CA PRO A 288 -35.74 3.90 -2.12
C PRO A 288 -34.22 3.74 -2.00
N LYS A 289 -33.59 4.66 -1.26
CA LYS A 289 -32.13 4.62 -1.00
C LYS A 289 -31.72 3.27 -0.39
N ARG A 290 -30.46 2.89 -0.61
CA ARG A 290 -29.80 1.68 -0.03
C ARG A 290 -30.57 0.36 -0.24
N SER A 291 -31.32 0.23 -1.34
CA SER A 291 -32.26 -0.87 -1.60
C SER A 291 -31.91 -1.78 -2.80
N PRO A 292 -30.73 -2.40 -2.88
CA PRO A 292 -30.37 -3.33 -3.97
C PRO A 292 -31.26 -4.59 -3.99
N ASP A 293 -31.96 -4.89 -2.90
CA ASP A 293 -33.01 -5.90 -2.79
C ASP A 293 -34.30 -5.55 -3.56
N LEU A 294 -34.42 -4.32 -4.09
CA LEU A 294 -35.45 -3.89 -5.05
C LEU A 294 -34.89 -3.67 -6.48
N SER A 295 -33.57 -3.67 -6.66
CA SER A 295 -32.92 -3.59 -7.98
C SER A 295 -32.97 -4.97 -8.66
N VAL A 296 -33.89 -5.14 -9.62
CA VAL A 296 -34.03 -6.39 -10.41
C VAL A 296 -32.70 -6.82 -11.02
N ILE A 297 -31.89 -5.83 -11.44
CA ILE A 297 -30.59 -6.10 -12.03
C ILE A 297 -29.59 -6.63 -11.00
N ASP A 298 -29.54 -6.09 -9.78
CA ASP A 298 -28.66 -6.60 -8.72
C ASP A 298 -29.00 -8.01 -8.27
N TYR A 299 -30.25 -8.22 -7.83
CA TYR A 299 -30.59 -9.46 -7.15
C TYR A 299 -30.68 -10.68 -8.10
N ALA A 300 -30.90 -10.47 -9.40
CA ALA A 300 -31.05 -11.55 -10.37
C ALA A 300 -30.16 -11.44 -11.62
N ILE A 301 -30.12 -10.29 -12.31
CA ILE A 301 -29.50 -10.23 -13.65
C ILE A 301 -27.97 -10.30 -13.56
N TRP A 302 -27.35 -9.56 -12.63
CA TRP A 302 -25.91 -9.57 -12.42
C TRP A 302 -25.37 -10.91 -11.95
N SER A 303 -26.10 -11.63 -11.09
CA SER A 303 -25.72 -12.97 -10.66
C SER A 303 -25.85 -13.97 -11.82
N GLN A 304 -26.91 -13.87 -12.63
CA GLN A 304 -27.12 -14.73 -13.81
C GLN A 304 -26.09 -14.48 -14.93
N VAL A 305 -25.73 -13.23 -15.23
CA VAL A 305 -24.66 -12.91 -16.21
C VAL A 305 -23.33 -13.51 -15.76
N ASN A 306 -22.96 -13.33 -14.49
CA ASN A 306 -21.73 -13.91 -13.95
C ASN A 306 -21.76 -15.45 -13.97
N ARG A 307 -22.88 -16.09 -13.59
CA ARG A 307 -23.07 -17.55 -13.68
C ARG A 307 -22.86 -18.06 -15.10
N ARG A 308 -23.45 -17.40 -16.10
CA ARG A 308 -23.28 -17.78 -17.52
C ARG A 308 -21.86 -17.55 -18.03
N LEU A 309 -21.17 -16.50 -17.61
CA LEU A 309 -19.75 -16.29 -17.95
C LEU A 309 -18.86 -17.40 -17.41
N ARG A 310 -19.03 -17.82 -16.14
CA ARG A 310 -18.24 -18.93 -15.59
C ARG A 310 -18.61 -20.28 -16.23
N LYS A 311 -19.88 -20.53 -16.58
CA LYS A 311 -20.30 -21.74 -17.35
C LYS A 311 -19.79 -21.76 -18.81
N GLN A 312 -19.29 -20.63 -19.35
CA GLN A 312 -18.50 -20.59 -20.59
C GLN A 312 -17.00 -20.81 -20.34
N GLU A 313 -16.44 -20.12 -19.35
CA GLU A 313 -15.01 -20.17 -19.06
C GLU A 313 -14.53 -21.55 -18.59
N ALA A 314 -15.43 -22.35 -18.01
CA ALA A 314 -15.17 -23.74 -17.62
C ALA A 314 -14.82 -24.66 -18.81
N SER A 315 -15.26 -24.36 -20.04
CA SER A 315 -14.93 -25.16 -21.24
C SER A 315 -13.76 -24.59 -22.05
N TRP A 316 -12.98 -23.67 -21.49
CA TRP A 316 -11.87 -23.03 -22.21
C TRP A 316 -10.55 -23.80 -22.07
N LYS A 317 -9.84 -24.02 -23.19
CA LYS A 317 -8.47 -24.56 -23.19
C LYS A 317 -7.58 -23.74 -22.26
N LYS A 318 -6.73 -24.41 -21.46
CA LYS A 318 -5.92 -23.80 -20.38
C LYS A 318 -5.13 -22.56 -20.82
N GLY A 319 -4.58 -22.55 -22.04
CA GLY A 319 -3.81 -21.43 -22.60
C GLY A 319 -4.63 -20.22 -23.10
N LYS A 320 -5.97 -20.25 -23.08
CA LYS A 320 -6.79 -19.19 -23.69
C LYS A 320 -6.57 -17.83 -23.02
N LYS A 321 -5.95 -16.89 -23.73
CA LYS A 321 -5.97 -15.46 -23.42
C LYS A 321 -7.12 -14.77 -24.18
N GLU A 322 -7.63 -13.68 -23.62
CA GLU A 322 -8.53 -12.73 -24.31
C GLU A 322 -8.05 -11.30 -24.03
N THR A 323 -8.33 -10.34 -24.91
CA THR A 323 -8.06 -8.91 -24.67
C THR A 323 -9.20 -8.25 -23.88
N ARG A 324 -8.99 -7.05 -23.31
CA ARG A 324 -10.07 -6.30 -22.62
C ARG A 324 -11.29 -6.08 -23.53
N CYS A 325 -11.06 -5.78 -24.80
CA CYS A 325 -12.13 -5.60 -25.79
C CYS A 325 -12.89 -6.92 -26.07
N GLN A 326 -12.16 -8.04 -26.19
CA GLN A 326 -12.77 -9.37 -26.33
C GLN A 326 -13.58 -9.78 -25.09
N TYR A 327 -13.08 -9.50 -23.88
CA TYR A 327 -13.80 -9.72 -22.63
C TYR A 327 -15.11 -8.90 -22.58
N VAL A 328 -15.05 -7.59 -22.87
CA VAL A 328 -16.23 -6.72 -22.89
C VAL A 328 -17.25 -7.16 -23.96
N ALA A 329 -16.79 -7.58 -25.15
CA ALA A 329 -17.65 -8.11 -26.20
C ALA A 329 -18.30 -9.45 -25.79
N ARG A 330 -17.57 -10.36 -25.14
CA ARG A 330 -18.10 -11.62 -24.59
C ARG A 330 -19.11 -11.38 -23.47
N LEU A 331 -18.80 -10.47 -22.56
CA LEU A 331 -19.65 -9.99 -21.49
C LEU A 331 -20.98 -9.43 -22.06
N ARG A 332 -20.92 -8.53 -23.05
CA ARG A 332 -22.09 -8.04 -23.81
C ARG A 332 -22.89 -9.19 -24.43
N ARG A 333 -22.27 -10.07 -25.22
CA ARG A 333 -22.96 -11.21 -25.88
C ARG A 333 -23.65 -12.12 -24.87
N THR A 334 -23.05 -12.34 -23.71
CA THR A 334 -23.60 -13.22 -22.65
C THR A 334 -24.84 -12.61 -21.99
N ALA A 335 -24.84 -11.30 -21.80
CA ALA A 335 -25.98 -10.57 -21.23
C ALA A 335 -27.12 -10.32 -22.22
N MET A 336 -26.81 -10.08 -23.50
CA MET A 336 -27.83 -9.98 -24.55
C MET A 336 -28.50 -11.34 -24.85
N ARG A 337 -27.85 -12.46 -24.53
CA ARG A 337 -28.36 -13.85 -24.65
C ARG A 337 -28.89 -14.41 -23.33
N LEU A 338 -29.56 -13.59 -22.53
CA LEU A 338 -30.33 -14.03 -21.37
C LEU A 338 -31.73 -14.52 -21.81
N PRO A 339 -32.25 -15.65 -21.30
CA PRO A 339 -33.56 -16.15 -21.70
C PRO A 339 -34.70 -15.24 -21.24
N THR A 340 -35.75 -15.17 -22.05
CA THR A 340 -36.96 -14.37 -21.79
C THR A 340 -37.61 -14.72 -20.46
N GLU A 341 -37.87 -16.00 -20.20
CA GLU A 341 -38.48 -16.50 -18.95
C GLU A 341 -37.64 -16.09 -17.73
N CYS A 342 -36.31 -16.18 -17.81
CA CYS A 342 -35.40 -15.76 -16.75
C CYS A 342 -35.55 -14.26 -16.40
N ILE A 343 -35.76 -13.39 -17.40
CA ILE A 343 -35.95 -11.94 -17.17
C ILE A 343 -37.36 -11.65 -16.65
N VAL A 344 -38.40 -12.22 -17.27
CA VAL A 344 -39.80 -12.03 -16.87
C VAL A 344 -40.05 -12.50 -15.43
N LYS A 345 -39.46 -13.64 -15.04
CA LYS A 345 -39.51 -14.21 -13.70
C LYS A 345 -38.75 -13.38 -12.67
N SER A 346 -37.63 -12.76 -13.08
CA SER A 346 -36.86 -11.83 -12.24
C SER A 346 -37.66 -10.55 -11.97
N ILE A 347 -38.21 -9.92 -13.01
CA ILE A 347 -39.10 -8.74 -12.88
C ILE A 347 -40.35 -9.08 -12.05
N GLY A 348 -40.92 -10.29 -12.25
CA GLY A 348 -42.07 -10.78 -11.48
C GLY A 348 -41.78 -11.03 -9.99
N ASP A 349 -40.52 -11.17 -9.58
CA ASP A 349 -40.15 -11.32 -8.16
C ASP A 349 -40.36 -10.04 -7.34
N MET A 350 -40.50 -8.89 -8.00
CA MET A 350 -40.84 -7.61 -7.36
C MET A 350 -42.13 -7.69 -6.54
N VAL A 351 -43.10 -8.52 -6.91
CA VAL A 351 -44.33 -8.75 -6.12
C VAL A 351 -44.00 -9.35 -4.76
N ARG A 352 -43.21 -10.43 -4.75
CA ARG A 352 -42.76 -11.12 -3.52
C ARG A 352 -41.88 -10.18 -2.68
N ARG A 353 -40.99 -9.43 -3.32
CA ARG A 353 -40.06 -8.51 -2.63
C ARG A 353 -40.79 -7.32 -2.00
N CYS A 354 -41.73 -6.69 -2.70
CA CYS A 354 -42.56 -5.62 -2.12
C CYS A 354 -43.47 -6.12 -0.99
N LYS A 355 -44.07 -7.33 -1.10
CA LYS A 355 -44.83 -7.92 0.00
C LYS A 355 -43.94 -8.13 1.24
N ARG A 356 -42.76 -8.71 1.07
CA ARG A 356 -41.85 -9.04 2.19
C ARG A 356 -41.12 -7.82 2.76
N LEU A 357 -40.91 -6.78 1.97
CA LEU A 357 -40.45 -5.48 2.47
C LEU A 357 -41.52 -4.77 3.31
N HIS A 358 -42.80 -4.94 2.95
CA HIS A 358 -43.91 -4.46 3.77
C HIS A 358 -44.03 -5.24 5.09
N GLU A 359 -43.96 -6.57 5.05
CA GLU A 359 -43.93 -7.45 6.24
C GLU A 359 -42.77 -7.08 7.18
N ALA A 360 -41.59 -6.80 6.62
CA ALA A 360 -40.41 -6.33 7.38
C ALA A 360 -40.49 -4.85 7.82
N LYS A 361 -41.63 -4.17 7.66
CA LYS A 361 -41.85 -2.74 7.96
C LYS A 361 -40.77 -1.81 7.37
N GLY A 362 -40.30 -2.10 6.15
CA GLY A 362 -39.23 -1.36 5.48
C GLY A 362 -37.80 -1.81 5.81
N GLY A 363 -37.61 -2.70 6.79
CA GLY A 363 -36.31 -3.27 7.14
C GLY A 363 -35.76 -4.27 6.10
N TYR A 364 -34.81 -5.11 6.49
CA TYR A 364 -34.32 -6.20 5.65
C TYR A 364 -35.14 -7.49 5.85
N PHE A 365 -35.46 -8.15 4.73
CA PHE A 365 -36.07 -9.49 4.71
C PHE A 365 -35.05 -10.53 4.23
N GLU A 366 -35.26 -11.81 4.60
CA GLU A 366 -34.38 -12.91 4.16
C GLU A 366 -34.60 -13.27 2.69
N GLU A 367 -33.55 -13.32 1.88
CA GLU A 367 -33.64 -13.74 0.49
C GLU A 367 -33.63 -15.28 0.38
N VAL A 368 -34.83 -15.89 0.56
CA VAL A 368 -35.04 -17.33 0.40
C VAL A 368 -34.82 -17.72 -1.06
N GLY A 369 -33.66 -18.32 -1.32
CA GLY A 369 -33.25 -18.82 -2.63
C GLY A 369 -33.60 -20.29 -2.80
N SER A 370 -34.45 -20.60 -3.77
CA SER A 370 -34.77 -21.96 -4.19
C SER A 370 -33.67 -22.52 -5.10
N GLY A 371 -32.84 -23.42 -4.56
CA GLY A 371 -31.86 -24.17 -5.33
C GLY A 371 -31.14 -25.23 -4.47
N GLY A 372 -30.90 -26.44 -4.97
CA GLY A 372 -31.31 -26.97 -6.28
C GLY A 372 -30.73 -28.37 -6.54
N SER A 373 -31.19 -29.01 -7.62
CA SER A 373 -30.86 -30.41 -7.96
C SER A 373 -30.80 -30.71 -9.47
N ASN A 374 -31.79 -30.29 -10.26
CA ASN A 374 -32.03 -30.86 -11.60
C ASN A 374 -31.29 -30.15 -12.77
N ALA A 375 -30.06 -29.64 -12.60
CA ALA A 375 -29.43 -28.72 -13.58
C ALA A 375 -28.18 -29.24 -14.32
N ASP A 376 -27.75 -30.49 -14.06
CA ASP A 376 -26.41 -30.96 -14.44
C ASP A 376 -26.38 -32.22 -15.35
N GLN A 377 -27.52 -32.80 -15.74
CA GLN A 377 -27.55 -33.97 -16.66
C GLN A 377 -27.40 -33.60 -18.15
N GLU A 378 -27.96 -32.48 -18.64
CA GLU A 378 -28.01 -32.15 -20.08
C GLU A 378 -26.72 -31.54 -20.65
N ARG A 379 -25.56 -32.20 -20.51
CA ARG A 379 -24.28 -31.70 -21.05
C ARG A 379 -23.35 -32.73 -21.71
N LEU A 380 -23.93 -33.78 -22.29
CA LEU A 380 -23.22 -34.75 -23.14
C LEU A 380 -23.78 -34.76 -24.58
N ALA A 381 -23.69 -33.61 -25.28
CA ALA A 381 -24.05 -33.52 -26.70
C ALA A 381 -23.26 -32.43 -27.45
N HIS A 382 -22.88 -32.76 -28.69
CA HIS A 382 -22.31 -31.95 -29.78
C HIS A 382 -20.98 -31.18 -29.59
N HIS A 383 -20.02 -31.61 -30.42
CA HIS A 383 -18.77 -30.93 -30.82
C HIS A 383 -18.71 -30.89 -32.36
N ARG A 384 -17.75 -30.16 -32.96
CA ARG A 384 -17.51 -29.83 -34.41
C ARG A 384 -18.03 -28.42 -34.79
N SER A 385 -17.39 -27.60 -35.66
CA SER A 385 -16.06 -27.64 -36.33
C SER A 385 -15.69 -26.27 -36.99
N PHE A 386 -14.54 -26.19 -37.69
CA PHE A 386 -14.05 -25.14 -38.64
C PHE A 386 -13.33 -23.86 -38.15
N SER A 387 -12.69 -23.14 -39.10
CA SER A 387 -11.32 -22.56 -39.00
C SER A 387 -10.99 -21.44 -40.03
N GLN A 388 -9.70 -21.00 -40.13
CA GLN A 388 -9.09 -20.01 -41.08
C GLN A 388 -9.43 -18.50 -40.82
N SER A 389 -8.66 -17.45 -41.20
CA SER A 389 -7.23 -17.24 -41.58
C SER A 389 -6.78 -15.75 -41.32
N ARG A 390 -5.72 -15.19 -41.96
CA ARG A 390 -5.03 -13.86 -41.78
C ARG A 390 -4.83 -13.13 -43.17
N PRO A 391 -4.19 -11.93 -43.38
CA PRO A 391 -3.46 -10.91 -42.56
C PRO A 391 -4.06 -9.47 -42.71
N GLY A 392 -3.39 -8.28 -42.63
CA GLY A 392 -2.22 -7.78 -41.85
C GLY A 392 -1.30 -6.71 -42.53
N GLY A 393 -1.09 -5.52 -41.90
CA GLY A 393 -0.14 -4.42 -42.30
C GLY A 393 -0.78 -3.17 -42.93
N SER A 394 -0.20 -1.95 -43.02
CA SER A 394 0.89 -1.22 -42.29
C SER A 394 0.77 0.32 -42.58
N ALA A 395 1.66 1.21 -42.10
CA ALA A 395 1.55 2.69 -42.28
C ALA A 395 2.91 3.45 -42.30
N MET A 396 2.95 4.68 -42.84
CA MET A 396 4.10 5.62 -42.92
C MET A 396 3.91 6.93 -42.12
N PRO A 397 4.99 7.66 -41.81
CA PRO A 397 5.03 9.12 -41.99
C PRO A 397 6.40 9.71 -42.42
N ALA A 398 6.45 11.01 -42.77
CA ALA A 398 7.68 11.78 -43.11
C ALA A 398 7.76 13.14 -42.38
N VAL A 399 8.96 13.73 -42.21
CA VAL A 399 9.24 15.05 -41.58
C VAL A 399 10.54 15.68 -42.14
N LEU A 400 10.66 17.02 -42.16
CA LEU A 400 11.76 17.82 -42.76
C LEU A 400 12.58 18.69 -41.75
N SER A 401 13.79 19.10 -42.20
CA SER A 401 14.57 20.34 -41.90
C SER A 401 15.10 20.69 -40.47
N VAL A 402 15.84 21.82 -40.36
CA VAL A 402 16.94 22.13 -39.37
C VAL A 402 16.88 23.63 -38.87
N PRO A 403 18.00 24.37 -38.64
CA PRO A 403 18.86 24.56 -37.44
C PRO A 403 18.54 25.83 -36.57
N SER A 404 19.12 26.12 -35.38
CA SER A 404 20.52 26.58 -35.14
C SER A 404 20.86 26.82 -33.62
N ARG A 405 21.90 27.61 -33.25
CA ARG A 405 22.79 27.37 -32.05
C ARG A 405 22.93 28.48 -30.98
N ARG A 406 22.99 28.10 -29.68
CA ARG A 406 23.79 28.65 -28.52
C ARG A 406 23.43 27.89 -27.21
N LEU A 407 24.35 27.66 -26.25
CA LEU A 407 24.02 26.93 -24.99
C LEU A 407 24.72 27.38 -23.68
N ARG A 408 24.24 26.80 -22.56
CA ARG A 408 24.72 26.95 -21.18
C ARG A 408 25.11 25.59 -20.55
N ARG A 409 26.14 25.59 -19.69
CA ARG A 409 26.51 24.55 -18.69
C ARG A 409 26.81 23.12 -19.18
N LYS A 410 26.48 22.71 -20.40
CA LYS A 410 26.74 21.36 -20.91
C LYS A 410 27.16 21.41 -22.37
N THR A 411 28.00 20.46 -22.75
CA THR A 411 28.53 20.32 -24.11
C THR A 411 28.61 18.84 -24.46
N TRP A 412 28.58 18.53 -25.75
CA TRP A 412 28.80 17.19 -26.29
C TRP A 412 29.96 17.28 -27.28
N LEU A 413 30.81 16.27 -27.31
CA LEU A 413 32.05 16.29 -28.06
C LEU A 413 32.05 15.15 -29.08
N VAL A 414 32.50 15.44 -30.29
CA VAL A 414 32.73 14.45 -31.36
C VAL A 414 34.20 14.49 -31.73
N PHE A 415 34.80 13.33 -31.92
CA PHE A 415 36.06 13.18 -32.64
C PHE A 415 35.81 12.49 -33.98
N GLU A 416 36.72 12.74 -34.89
CA GLU A 416 36.79 12.21 -36.25
C GLU A 416 38.27 11.87 -36.43
N VAL A 417 38.57 10.61 -36.77
CA VAL A 417 39.95 10.19 -37.03
C VAL A 417 40.30 10.68 -38.42
N VAL A 418 41.34 11.50 -38.51
CA VAL A 418 41.89 11.97 -39.79
C VAL A 418 43.06 11.05 -40.10
N GLY A 419 42.94 10.22 -41.13
CA GLY A 419 44.05 9.40 -41.62
C GLY A 419 45.15 10.26 -42.24
N ASP A 420 46.33 9.66 -42.48
CA ASP A 420 47.59 10.37 -42.77
C ASP A 420 47.71 11.01 -44.17
N GLU A 421 46.61 11.42 -44.79
CA GLU A 421 46.63 12.29 -45.97
C GLU A 421 46.88 13.76 -45.59
N GLU A 422 47.56 14.52 -46.45
CA GLU A 422 48.00 15.88 -46.14
C GLU A 422 46.85 16.82 -45.72
N PRO A 423 47.06 17.71 -44.72
CA PRO A 423 46.01 18.58 -44.20
C PRO A 423 45.55 19.60 -45.25
N ALA A 424 44.41 19.32 -45.87
CA ALA A 424 43.76 20.20 -46.86
C ALA A 424 43.66 21.66 -46.38
N PRO A 425 43.89 22.65 -47.26
CA PRO A 425 44.21 24.02 -46.85
C PRO A 425 43.06 24.72 -46.12
N ALA A 426 43.26 24.96 -44.82
CA ALA A 426 42.37 25.76 -44.00
C ALA A 426 42.25 27.20 -44.55
N ALA A 427 41.01 27.72 -44.58
CA ALA A 427 40.74 29.05 -45.10
C ALA A 427 41.57 30.15 -44.39
N GLN A 428 42.15 31.05 -45.19
CA GLN A 428 43.29 31.88 -44.81
C GLN A 428 43.02 32.88 -43.67
N SER A 429 43.92 32.89 -42.68
CA SER A 429 44.63 34.08 -42.19
C SER A 429 45.67 33.69 -41.13
N TRP A 430 46.47 34.65 -40.65
CA TRP A 430 47.48 34.50 -39.59
C TRP A 430 48.80 33.79 -39.96
N ARG A 431 49.55 34.39 -40.90
CA ARG A 431 51.00 34.60 -40.66
C ARG A 431 51.15 35.66 -39.53
N SER A 432 52.23 35.78 -38.76
CA SER A 432 53.58 35.20 -38.83
C SER A 432 54.14 35.01 -37.42
N ALA A 433 54.97 33.98 -37.19
CA ALA A 433 56.12 33.99 -36.24
C ALA A 433 56.76 32.59 -36.24
N ALA A 434 57.98 32.46 -36.78
CA ALA A 434 58.79 31.26 -36.65
C ALA A 434 59.80 31.44 -35.50
N VAL A 435 59.82 30.51 -34.56
CA VAL A 435 60.88 30.29 -33.58
C VAL A 435 61.07 28.79 -33.47
N SER A 436 62.31 28.31 -33.52
CA SER A 436 62.65 26.90 -33.46
C SER A 436 62.48 26.32 -32.06
N LEU A 437 61.92 25.11 -31.98
CA LEU A 437 62.04 24.19 -30.85
C LEU A 437 62.26 22.77 -31.37
N PRO A 438 62.94 21.89 -30.61
CA PRO A 438 63.56 20.68 -31.15
C PRO A 438 62.64 19.47 -31.18
N ASP A 439 63.14 18.44 -31.86
CA ASP A 439 62.76 17.03 -31.87
C ASP A 439 61.80 16.60 -30.75
N PHE A 440 60.55 16.34 -31.13
CA PHE A 440 59.54 15.72 -30.28
C PHE A 440 59.27 14.29 -30.75
N LEU A 441 59.09 13.36 -29.80
CA LEU A 441 58.75 11.98 -30.12
C LEU A 441 57.52 11.90 -31.03
N ILE A 442 57.70 11.23 -32.15
CA ILE A 442 56.64 10.83 -33.05
C ILE A 442 55.82 9.75 -32.36
N LEU A 443 54.61 10.11 -31.93
CA LEU A 443 53.51 9.16 -31.71
C LEU A 443 52.69 9.09 -33.00
N GLU A 444 53.24 8.38 -33.97
CA GLU A 444 52.44 7.61 -34.94
C GLU A 444 51.81 6.39 -34.22
N ASP A 445 50.97 5.63 -34.91
CA ASP A 445 50.30 4.41 -34.41
C ASP A 445 49.37 4.62 -33.18
N LEU A 446 48.68 5.75 -33.09
CA LEU A 446 47.53 5.95 -32.21
C LEU A 446 46.25 6.25 -32.99
N GLU A 447 45.79 5.28 -33.79
CA GLU A 447 44.35 5.11 -33.95
C GLU A 447 43.77 4.75 -32.58
N PRO A 448 42.82 5.54 -32.03
CA PRO A 448 42.19 5.20 -30.76
C PRO A 448 41.17 4.07 -31.00
N GLU A 449 41.62 2.83 -30.96
CA GLU A 449 40.76 1.65 -31.11
C GLU A 449 39.77 1.51 -29.94
N ALA A 450 40.22 1.83 -28.71
CA ALA A 450 39.51 1.58 -27.47
C ALA A 450 38.99 2.85 -26.77
N HIS A 451 37.88 2.70 -26.04
CA HIS A 451 37.25 3.80 -25.30
C HIS A 451 38.16 4.39 -24.22
N GLU A 452 39.02 3.56 -23.64
CA GLU A 452 40.02 3.89 -22.63
C GLU A 452 41.02 4.94 -23.13
N ASP A 453 41.34 4.96 -24.43
CA ASP A 453 42.30 5.89 -25.01
C ASP A 453 41.69 7.29 -25.11
N ILE A 454 40.47 7.36 -25.65
CA ILE A 454 39.65 8.57 -25.64
C ILE A 454 39.44 9.06 -24.19
N ALA A 455 39.19 8.15 -23.23
CA ALA A 455 39.02 8.51 -21.83
C ALA A 455 40.30 9.12 -21.21
N ARG A 456 41.47 8.53 -21.46
CA ARG A 456 42.78 9.07 -21.01
C ARG A 456 43.06 10.44 -21.63
N VAL A 457 42.83 10.59 -22.94
CA VAL A 457 43.03 11.86 -23.67
C VAL A 457 42.07 12.96 -23.18
N ILE A 458 40.81 12.63 -22.90
CA ILE A 458 39.84 13.55 -22.29
C ILE A 458 40.32 14.02 -20.91
N GLN A 459 40.80 13.11 -20.06
CA GLN A 459 41.32 13.47 -18.73
C GLN A 459 42.56 14.38 -18.84
N ALA A 460 43.54 14.00 -19.67
CA ALA A 460 44.76 14.77 -19.88
C ALA A 460 44.49 16.19 -20.40
N ALA A 461 43.58 16.33 -21.37
CA ALA A 461 43.19 17.63 -21.93
C ALA A 461 42.39 18.51 -20.95
N PHE A 462 41.70 17.92 -19.96
CA PHE A 462 41.04 18.67 -18.88
C PHE A 462 41.98 19.03 -17.73
N GLN A 463 43.00 18.21 -17.46
CA GLN A 463 44.08 18.53 -16.51
C GLN A 463 45.02 19.63 -17.06
N ASN A 464 45.30 19.62 -18.37
CA ASN A 464 46.28 20.48 -19.03
C ASN A 464 45.67 21.31 -20.19
N PRO A 465 44.71 22.22 -19.93
CA PRO A 465 44.07 23.03 -20.98
C PRO A 465 45.04 24.04 -21.63
N SER A 466 45.00 24.17 -22.95
CA SER A 466 45.90 25.04 -23.72
C SER A 466 45.38 26.48 -23.81
N HIS A 467 45.83 27.37 -22.92
CA HIS A 467 45.44 28.80 -22.89
C HIS A 467 46.39 29.68 -23.72
N LYS A 468 45.93 30.21 -24.87
CA LYS A 468 46.67 31.28 -25.57
C LYS A 468 46.49 32.63 -24.85
N GLY A 469 47.60 33.21 -24.38
CA GLY A 469 47.68 34.57 -23.82
C GLY A 469 47.26 34.71 -22.35
N ILE A 470 47.98 35.57 -21.61
CA ILE A 470 47.85 35.76 -20.15
C ILE A 470 46.40 36.04 -19.72
N GLY A 471 45.68 36.89 -20.47
CA GLY A 471 44.27 37.24 -20.18
C GLY A 471 43.29 36.06 -20.20
N ASN A 472 43.64 34.90 -20.77
CA ASN A 472 42.80 33.71 -20.77
C ASN A 472 43.02 32.78 -19.56
N GLN A 473 44.07 32.95 -18.76
CA GLN A 473 44.37 32.04 -17.63
C GLN A 473 43.30 32.09 -16.51
N ARG A 474 42.74 33.28 -16.23
CA ARG A 474 41.66 33.48 -15.24
C ARG A 474 40.35 32.73 -15.54
N TRP A 475 40.22 32.10 -16.71
CA TRP A 475 38.99 31.44 -17.17
C TRP A 475 39.09 29.90 -17.23
N GLY A 476 40.07 29.28 -16.55
CA GLY A 476 40.21 27.82 -16.50
C GLY A 476 40.93 27.21 -15.30
N SER A 477 41.54 28.00 -14.41
CA SER A 477 42.50 27.53 -13.37
C SER A 477 41.94 26.69 -12.21
N SER A 478 40.71 26.17 -12.33
CA SER A 478 40.11 25.22 -11.38
C SER A 478 38.91 24.45 -11.97
N LEU A 479 38.82 24.31 -13.30
CA LEU A 479 37.75 23.50 -13.89
C LEU A 479 38.04 22.02 -13.65
N GLU A 480 37.08 21.35 -13.02
CA GLU A 480 37.25 20.00 -12.49
C GLU A 480 36.29 19.07 -13.24
N LEU A 481 36.78 17.99 -13.85
CA LEU A 481 35.94 17.07 -14.62
C LEU A 481 35.16 16.18 -13.64
N ASP A 482 33.82 16.23 -13.67
CA ASP A 482 32.94 15.46 -12.76
C ASP A 482 32.79 14.04 -13.30
N SER A 483 32.38 13.93 -14.57
CA SER A 483 32.05 12.67 -15.22
C SER A 483 31.99 12.78 -16.74
N PHE A 484 32.21 11.68 -17.44
CA PHE A 484 31.96 11.57 -18.88
C PHE A 484 31.52 10.15 -19.27
N VAL A 485 31.01 10.01 -20.49
CA VAL A 485 30.76 8.71 -21.14
C VAL A 485 31.27 8.82 -22.57
N VAL A 486 32.11 7.86 -22.96
CA VAL A 486 32.59 7.67 -24.33
C VAL A 486 31.66 6.69 -25.04
N PHE A 487 31.27 7.00 -26.27
CA PHE A 487 30.55 6.12 -27.17
C PHE A 487 31.32 5.98 -28.49
N LYS A 488 31.41 4.75 -29.02
CA LYS A 488 31.88 4.45 -30.38
C LYS A 488 30.66 4.34 -31.30
N GLU A 489 30.58 5.19 -32.31
CA GLU A 489 29.48 5.19 -33.28
C GLU A 489 30.02 4.98 -34.70
N HIS A 490 29.53 3.96 -35.39
CA HIS A 490 29.83 3.76 -36.81
C HIS A 490 28.84 4.58 -37.64
N GLN A 491 29.32 5.37 -38.60
CA GLN A 491 28.42 5.92 -39.62
C GLN A 491 27.84 4.80 -40.48
N ALA A 492 26.68 5.07 -41.09
CA ALA A 492 26.20 4.24 -42.19
C ALA A 492 27.25 4.27 -43.32
N ALA A 493 27.62 3.10 -43.84
CA ALA A 493 28.60 2.99 -44.91
C ALA A 493 28.14 3.71 -46.18
N THR A 494 29.07 4.34 -46.88
CA THR A 494 28.82 4.95 -48.20
C THR A 494 28.58 3.85 -49.24
N GLU A 495 27.94 4.17 -50.35
CA GLU A 495 27.61 3.21 -51.42
C GLU A 495 28.90 2.70 -52.10
N GLY A 496 29.46 1.60 -51.58
CA GLY A 496 30.76 1.03 -51.97
C GLY A 496 31.66 0.63 -50.79
N GLU A 497 31.33 1.03 -49.56
CA GLU A 497 32.07 0.69 -48.34
C GLU A 497 31.39 -0.44 -47.54
N ASP A 498 32.16 -1.33 -46.92
CA ASP A 498 31.61 -2.36 -46.00
C ASP A 498 31.24 -1.77 -44.62
N GLN A 499 31.92 -0.71 -44.18
CA GLN A 499 31.67 -0.01 -42.92
C GLN A 499 31.94 1.49 -43.09
N GLY A 500 31.06 2.34 -42.57
CA GLY A 500 31.28 3.79 -42.56
C GLY A 500 32.25 4.22 -41.44
N PRO A 501 32.81 5.43 -41.52
CA PRO A 501 33.82 5.93 -40.59
C PRO A 501 33.36 5.91 -39.12
N VAL A 502 34.31 5.67 -38.22
CA VAL A 502 34.07 5.60 -36.77
C VAL A 502 34.15 7.00 -36.16
N HIS A 503 33.06 7.43 -35.54
CA HIS A 503 32.98 8.68 -34.78
C HIS A 503 32.90 8.40 -33.28
N TRP A 504 33.80 9.02 -32.53
CA TRP A 504 33.79 8.95 -31.08
C TRP A 504 32.96 10.08 -30.51
N HIS A 505 31.97 9.76 -29.67
CA HIS A 505 31.10 10.72 -29.01
C HIS A 505 31.36 10.74 -27.51
N VAL A 506 31.68 11.91 -26.94
CA VAL A 506 31.87 12.08 -25.49
C VAL A 506 30.81 13.00 -24.91
N ALA A 507 29.91 12.42 -24.10
CA ALA A 507 29.04 13.17 -23.21
C ALA A 507 29.84 13.55 -21.97
N LEU A 508 29.87 14.83 -21.57
CA LEU A 508 30.74 15.31 -20.49
C LEU A 508 30.03 16.24 -19.50
N ARG A 509 30.53 16.22 -18.25
CA ARG A 509 30.10 17.04 -17.12
C ARG A 509 31.34 17.53 -16.36
N ALA A 510 31.39 18.81 -16.05
CA ALA A 510 32.42 19.44 -15.24
C ALA A 510 31.79 20.31 -14.15
N SER A 511 32.56 20.62 -13.11
CA SER A 511 32.14 21.38 -11.92
C SER A 511 31.62 22.79 -12.23
N GLY A 512 32.05 23.38 -13.35
CA GLY A 512 31.74 24.75 -13.75
C GLY A 512 31.39 24.94 -15.23
N THR A 513 31.01 26.16 -15.59
CA THR A 513 30.89 26.60 -16.99
C THR A 513 32.24 26.97 -17.56
N PHE A 514 32.60 26.43 -18.73
CA PHE A 514 33.88 26.68 -19.38
C PHE A 514 33.72 27.05 -20.86
N ARG A 515 34.77 27.62 -21.44
CA ARG A 515 34.90 27.80 -22.90
C ARG A 515 35.60 26.56 -23.46
N PHE A 516 35.10 25.96 -24.53
CA PHE A 516 35.72 24.75 -25.11
C PHE A 516 37.09 25.00 -25.77
N ALA A 517 37.43 26.25 -26.13
CA ALA A 517 38.61 26.55 -26.93
C ALA A 517 39.98 26.10 -26.34
N PRO A 518 40.26 26.21 -25.02
CA PRO A 518 41.49 25.67 -24.45
C PRO A 518 41.58 24.14 -24.50
N TYR A 519 40.46 23.46 -24.28
CA TYR A 519 40.34 22.00 -24.32
C TYR A 519 40.42 21.47 -25.75
N LYS A 520 39.74 22.11 -26.73
CA LYS A 520 39.92 21.81 -28.16
C LYS A 520 41.38 21.98 -28.61
N ARG A 521 42.08 23.01 -28.12
CA ARG A 521 43.51 23.18 -28.40
C ARG A 521 44.37 22.11 -27.74
N ALA A 522 44.11 21.74 -26.49
CA ALA A 522 44.86 20.66 -25.82
C ALA A 522 44.69 19.32 -26.56
N LEU A 523 43.46 18.98 -26.97
CA LEU A 523 43.17 17.79 -27.78
C LEU A 523 43.93 17.80 -29.11
N ALA A 524 43.90 18.91 -29.85
CA ALA A 524 44.57 19.02 -31.15
C ALA A 524 46.10 19.13 -31.06
N MET A 525 46.64 19.82 -30.05
CA MET A 525 48.09 20.09 -29.92
C MET A 525 48.83 18.96 -29.20
N ASN A 526 48.24 18.38 -28.14
CA ASN A 526 48.91 17.42 -27.28
C ASN A 526 48.60 15.96 -27.70
N HIS A 527 47.52 15.74 -28.47
CA HIS A 527 47.00 14.41 -28.80
C HIS A 527 46.57 14.27 -30.27
N ARG A 528 46.90 15.24 -31.14
CA ARG A 528 46.52 15.31 -32.58
C ARG A 528 45.00 15.23 -32.89
N LEU A 529 44.11 15.11 -31.89
CA LEU A 529 42.68 14.86 -32.09
C LEU A 529 41.88 16.08 -32.55
N ALA A 530 41.37 16.03 -33.78
CA ALA A 530 40.32 16.91 -34.28
C ALA A 530 39.03 16.74 -33.48
N SER A 531 38.43 17.83 -32.98
CA SER A 531 37.29 17.74 -32.05
C SER A 531 36.19 18.79 -32.26
N HIS A 532 34.93 18.35 -32.27
CA HIS A 532 33.74 19.14 -32.61
C HIS A 532 32.81 19.23 -31.40
N TRP A 533 32.49 20.45 -30.96
CA TRP A 533 31.77 20.70 -29.72
C TRP A 533 30.33 21.13 -30.00
N SER A 534 29.37 20.24 -29.78
CA SER A 534 27.94 20.54 -30.03
C SER A 534 27.26 21.25 -28.87
N THR A 535 26.31 22.09 -29.26
CA THR A 535 25.53 23.01 -28.43
C THR A 535 24.01 22.73 -28.62
N SER A 536 23.62 21.47 -28.85
CA SER A 536 22.22 21.03 -28.97
C SER A 536 21.64 20.39 -27.70
N HIS A 537 22.47 19.79 -26.84
CA HIS A 537 22.02 18.94 -25.73
C HIS A 537 21.65 19.74 -24.46
N GLN A 538 20.44 19.51 -23.93
CA GLN A 538 19.89 20.23 -22.76
C GLN A 538 20.58 19.87 -21.42
N GLY A 539 21.45 18.86 -21.42
CA GLY A 539 22.06 18.26 -20.24
C GLY A 539 23.08 17.18 -20.61
N TYR A 540 23.95 16.85 -19.65
CA TYR A 540 24.73 15.60 -19.66
C TYR A 540 23.81 14.41 -19.93
N TRP A 541 22.67 14.37 -19.25
CA TRP A 541 21.62 13.38 -19.47
C TRP A 541 21.18 13.26 -20.92
N SER A 542 20.99 14.37 -21.63
CA SER A 542 20.53 14.35 -23.04
C SER A 542 21.64 14.07 -24.04
N ALA A 543 22.90 14.13 -23.61
CA ALA A 543 24.05 13.66 -24.38
C ALA A 543 24.23 12.14 -24.18
N VAL A 544 24.21 11.66 -22.94
CA VAL A 544 24.20 10.21 -22.64
C VAL A 544 22.98 9.52 -23.28
N ARG A 545 21.78 10.11 -23.16
CA ARG A 545 20.56 9.61 -23.81
C ARG A 545 20.66 9.49 -25.33
N TYR A 546 21.49 10.32 -25.97
CA TYR A 546 21.67 10.29 -27.42
C TYR A 546 22.54 9.10 -27.87
N GLY A 547 23.58 8.76 -27.10
CA GLY A 547 24.42 7.58 -27.36
C GLY A 547 23.91 6.26 -26.75
N PHE A 548 23.02 6.30 -25.76
CA PHE A 548 22.59 5.12 -25.00
C PHE A 548 21.13 4.68 -25.19
N MET A 549 20.20 5.58 -25.50
CA MET A 549 18.77 5.23 -25.57
C MET A 549 18.27 5.15 -27.02
N PRO A 550 17.73 4.00 -27.48
CA PRO A 550 17.31 3.84 -28.87
C PRO A 550 16.18 4.79 -29.25
N SER A 551 16.24 5.27 -30.48
CA SER A 551 15.32 6.26 -31.05
C SER A 551 14.88 5.87 -32.47
N PRO A 552 13.83 6.49 -33.04
CA PRO A 552 13.43 6.25 -34.44
C PRO A 552 14.48 6.64 -35.49
N LYS A 553 15.58 7.30 -35.10
CA LYS A 553 16.73 7.65 -35.96
C LYS A 553 18.03 6.91 -35.61
N LYS A 554 18.01 6.08 -34.55
CA LYS A 554 19.12 5.26 -34.02
C LYS A 554 18.54 4.04 -33.32
N PRO A 555 18.19 2.96 -34.03
CA PRO A 555 17.82 1.68 -33.43
C PRO A 555 18.93 1.12 -32.53
N GLN A 556 18.59 0.11 -31.73
CA GLN A 556 19.48 -0.44 -30.69
C GLN A 556 20.78 -1.04 -31.25
N GLN A 557 20.79 -1.42 -32.53
CA GLN A 557 21.93 -1.99 -33.26
C GLN A 557 22.97 -0.95 -33.70
N GLU A 558 22.59 0.31 -33.83
CA GLU A 558 23.47 1.44 -34.18
C GLU A 558 24.05 2.15 -32.95
N LEU A 559 23.68 1.68 -31.75
CA LEU A 559 24.21 2.20 -30.49
C LEU A 559 25.37 1.34 -30.02
N ASP A 560 26.37 2.01 -29.45
CA ASP A 560 27.52 1.38 -28.79
C ASP A 560 27.07 0.27 -27.80
N PRO A 561 27.52 -0.98 -27.96
CA PRO A 561 27.20 -2.07 -27.04
C PRO A 561 27.99 -2.00 -25.73
N THR A 562 29.14 -1.30 -25.69
CA THR A 562 30.08 -1.26 -24.56
C THR A 562 30.63 0.15 -24.26
N PRO A 563 29.77 1.19 -24.12
CA PRO A 563 30.23 2.56 -23.87
C PRO A 563 30.86 2.73 -22.48
N LEU A 564 32.11 3.21 -22.45
CA LEU A 564 32.87 3.45 -21.22
C LEU A 564 32.38 4.69 -20.47
N SER A 565 32.02 4.51 -19.19
CA SER A 565 31.64 5.59 -18.29
C SER A 565 32.71 5.88 -17.23
N TRP A 566 32.95 7.16 -16.95
CA TRP A 566 33.90 7.61 -15.93
C TRP A 566 33.28 8.66 -15.01
N HIS A 567 33.55 8.56 -13.71
CA HIS A 567 33.17 9.53 -12.68
C HIS A 567 34.33 9.72 -11.70
N ARG A 568 34.53 10.95 -11.19
CA ARG A 568 35.69 11.28 -10.33
C ARG A 568 35.78 10.45 -9.03
N SER A 569 34.66 9.98 -8.49
CA SER A 569 34.64 9.11 -7.30
C SER A 569 34.94 7.62 -7.59
N GLY A 570 35.18 7.25 -8.85
CA GLY A 570 35.29 5.85 -9.29
C GLY A 570 33.94 5.14 -9.48
N ASP A 571 32.85 5.68 -8.94
CA ASP A 571 31.49 5.13 -9.06
C ASP A 571 30.63 6.03 -9.97
N HIS A 572 30.26 5.52 -11.16
CA HIS A 572 29.46 6.24 -12.15
C HIS A 572 28.02 5.66 -12.16
N PRO A 573 26.97 6.47 -11.92
CA PRO A 573 25.59 5.99 -11.90
C PRO A 573 25.16 5.49 -13.29
N THR A 574 24.35 4.43 -13.36
CA THR A 574 24.16 3.67 -14.61
C THR A 574 23.70 4.55 -15.78
N LEU A 575 24.08 4.18 -17.00
CA LEU A 575 23.74 4.95 -18.20
C LEU A 575 22.23 5.16 -18.39
N PHE A 576 21.40 4.23 -17.88
CA PHE A 576 19.96 4.44 -17.82
C PHE A 576 19.56 5.53 -16.83
N GLU A 577 20.15 5.58 -15.64
CA GLU A 577 19.86 6.62 -14.63
C GLU A 577 20.34 8.00 -15.09
N VAL A 578 21.61 8.12 -15.51
CA VAL A 578 22.13 9.41 -15.98
C VAL A 578 21.46 9.90 -17.27
N SER A 579 20.88 9.03 -18.11
CA SER A 579 20.12 9.43 -19.32
C SER A 579 18.70 9.96 -19.04
N GLN A 580 18.25 9.97 -17.79
CA GLN A 580 16.98 10.61 -17.42
C GLN A 580 17.15 12.11 -17.17
N GLU A 581 16.20 12.91 -17.65
CA GLU A 581 16.20 14.35 -17.41
C GLU A 581 15.85 14.65 -15.94
N PRO A 582 16.77 15.28 -15.18
CA PRO A 582 16.56 15.52 -13.76
C PRO A 582 15.41 16.51 -13.53
N THR A 583 14.59 16.20 -12.54
CA THR A 583 13.40 16.98 -12.14
C THR A 583 13.82 18.27 -11.43
N THR A 584 14.41 19.19 -12.19
CA THR A 584 14.75 20.54 -11.73
C THR A 584 13.60 21.50 -12.05
N VAL A 585 13.54 22.61 -11.31
CA VAL A 585 12.67 23.76 -11.59
C VAL A 585 12.72 24.17 -13.07
N ALA A 586 13.93 24.34 -13.63
CA ALA A 586 14.12 24.80 -15.00
C ALA A 586 13.70 23.77 -16.06
N ALA A 587 13.93 22.47 -15.82
CA ALA A 587 13.46 21.41 -16.71
C ALA A 587 11.93 21.30 -16.67
N THR A 588 11.34 21.37 -15.47
CA THR A 588 9.89 21.27 -15.26
C THR A 588 9.15 22.46 -15.87
N GLN A 589 9.67 23.68 -15.70
CA GLN A 589 9.17 24.87 -16.39
C GLN A 589 9.28 24.75 -17.91
N ARG A 590 10.43 24.32 -18.46
CA ARG A 590 10.59 24.11 -19.91
C ARG A 590 9.59 23.10 -20.47
N ARG A 591 9.45 21.94 -19.82
CA ARG A 591 8.46 20.90 -20.19
C ARG A 591 7.03 21.47 -20.23
N ARG A 592 6.69 22.38 -19.32
CA ARG A 592 5.40 23.08 -19.30
C ARG A 592 5.28 24.07 -20.48
N GLU A 593 6.25 24.96 -20.64
CA GLU A 593 6.26 25.96 -21.72
C GLU A 593 6.19 25.33 -23.11
N THR A 594 7.00 24.30 -23.38
CA THR A 594 6.94 23.53 -24.64
C THR A 594 5.56 22.94 -24.87
N LYS A 595 4.97 22.26 -23.89
CA LYS A 595 3.62 21.67 -24.00
C LYS A 595 2.50 22.69 -24.18
N VAL A 596 2.65 23.90 -23.63
CA VAL A 596 1.68 24.98 -23.83
C VAL A 596 1.82 25.59 -25.23
N LYS A 597 3.05 25.73 -25.75
CA LYS A 597 3.32 26.14 -27.13
C LYS A 597 2.79 25.12 -28.14
N GLU A 598 3.18 23.84 -28.01
CA GLU A 598 2.67 22.71 -28.83
C GLU A 598 1.13 22.65 -28.84
N ALA A 599 0.48 22.90 -27.70
CA ALA A 599 -0.98 22.95 -27.62
C ALA A 599 -1.55 24.15 -28.39
N CYS A 600 -0.97 25.34 -28.19
CA CYS A 600 -1.39 26.58 -28.87
C CYS A 600 -1.22 26.47 -30.40
N GLU A 601 -0.04 26.04 -30.86
CA GLU A 601 0.30 25.78 -32.27
C GLU A 601 -0.65 24.76 -32.91
N ALA A 602 -1.08 23.75 -32.16
CA ALA A 602 -2.05 22.75 -32.63
C ALA A 602 -3.53 23.18 -32.49
N GLY A 603 -3.83 24.42 -32.09
CA GLY A 603 -5.18 24.92 -31.88
C GLY A 603 -5.93 24.25 -30.72
N ARG A 604 -5.21 23.68 -29.74
CA ARG A 604 -5.74 22.88 -28.63
C ARG A 604 -5.73 23.68 -27.32
N PRO A 605 -6.71 23.44 -26.42
CA PRO A 605 -6.71 24.08 -25.10
C PRO A 605 -5.49 23.65 -24.27
N GLU A 606 -5.05 24.55 -23.38
CA GLU A 606 -3.93 24.34 -22.46
C GLU A 606 -4.01 22.97 -21.76
N LEU A 607 -2.92 22.18 -21.84
CA LEU A 607 -2.87 20.89 -21.16
C LEU A 607 -2.99 21.08 -19.63
N ARG A 608 -3.84 20.27 -19.00
CA ARG A 608 -4.15 20.40 -17.57
C ARG A 608 -2.88 20.32 -16.72
N PRO A 609 -2.58 21.35 -15.90
CA PRO A 609 -1.46 21.31 -14.96
C PRO A 609 -1.64 20.27 -13.86
N THR A 610 -0.50 19.90 -13.30
CA THR A 610 -0.29 18.98 -12.19
C THR A 610 0.38 19.72 -11.03
N GLU A 611 0.52 19.09 -9.86
CA GLU A 611 1.26 19.69 -8.73
C GLU A 611 2.74 19.96 -9.07
N MET A 612 3.35 19.22 -10.00
CA MET A 612 4.69 19.52 -10.53
C MET A 612 4.79 20.86 -11.27
N ASP A 613 3.69 21.30 -11.91
CA ASP A 613 3.63 22.62 -12.54
C ASP A 613 3.60 23.77 -11.52
N LEU A 614 3.17 23.49 -10.27
CA LEU A 614 3.22 24.43 -9.15
C LEU A 614 4.57 24.39 -8.42
N TYR A 615 5.18 23.21 -8.25
CA TYR A 615 6.56 23.04 -7.73
C TYR A 615 7.54 24.03 -8.38
N ALA A 616 7.52 24.12 -9.72
CA ALA A 616 8.43 24.99 -10.45
C ALA A 616 8.20 26.49 -10.17
N VAL A 617 6.97 26.90 -9.84
CA VAL A 617 6.64 28.29 -9.46
C VAL A 617 7.03 28.56 -8.00
N ILE A 618 6.73 27.61 -7.10
CA ILE A 618 7.01 27.69 -5.66
C ILE A 618 8.49 27.95 -5.40
N VAL A 619 9.36 27.12 -5.98
CA VAL A 619 10.81 27.23 -5.77
C VAL A 619 11.39 28.48 -6.46
N ARG A 620 11.02 28.72 -7.73
CA ARG A 620 11.52 29.86 -8.52
C ARG A 620 11.28 31.21 -7.86
N HIS A 621 10.17 31.35 -7.12
CA HIS A 621 9.77 32.59 -6.47
C HIS A 621 9.95 32.59 -4.95
N GLY A 622 10.64 31.59 -4.38
CA GLY A 622 10.96 31.55 -2.94
C GLY A 622 9.74 31.46 -2.02
N PHE A 623 8.61 30.91 -2.49
CA PHE A 623 7.40 30.79 -1.69
C PHE A 623 7.58 29.67 -0.65
N ARG A 624 8.11 30.01 0.53
CA ARG A 624 8.42 29.10 1.63
C ARG A 624 7.75 29.56 2.92
N ASN A 625 7.12 28.64 3.65
CA ASN A 625 6.69 28.90 5.02
C ASN A 625 7.91 28.91 5.95
N THR A 626 7.97 29.87 6.88
CA THR A 626 8.97 29.96 7.95
C THR A 626 8.23 29.98 9.30
N PRO A 627 8.94 29.89 10.45
CA PRO A 627 8.31 30.07 11.76
C PRO A 627 7.58 31.42 11.91
N ASP A 628 8.08 32.45 11.21
CA ASP A 628 7.63 33.84 11.31
C ASP A 628 6.66 34.26 10.18
N ASP A 629 6.66 33.56 9.04
CA ASP A 629 5.73 33.76 7.92
C ASP A 629 5.12 32.44 7.44
N MET A 630 3.84 32.23 7.79
CA MET A 630 3.00 31.13 7.29
C MET A 630 1.99 31.57 6.22
N PHE A 631 2.32 32.56 5.40
CA PHE A 631 1.47 33.11 4.33
C PHE A 631 2.04 32.89 2.91
N ALA A 632 2.95 31.92 2.74
CA ALA A 632 3.53 31.60 1.43
C ALA A 632 2.47 31.10 0.42
N GLU A 633 1.38 30.49 0.89
CA GLU A 633 0.26 30.08 0.05
C GLU A 633 -0.53 31.28 -0.48
N LYS A 634 -0.66 32.37 0.30
CA LYS A 634 -1.27 33.63 -0.15
C LYS A 634 -0.38 34.32 -1.17
N ARG A 635 0.94 34.37 -0.93
CA ARG A 635 1.92 34.94 -1.86
C ARG A 635 1.93 34.17 -3.20
N LEU A 636 1.89 32.84 -3.16
CA LEU A 636 1.70 31.97 -4.34
C LEU A 636 0.37 32.25 -5.05
N ILE A 637 -0.76 32.30 -4.33
CA ILE A 637 -2.08 32.58 -4.92
C ILE A 637 -2.10 33.95 -5.60
N GLN A 638 -1.47 34.98 -5.01
CA GLN A 638 -1.41 36.30 -5.61
C GLN A 638 -0.59 36.30 -6.90
N HIS A 639 0.66 35.80 -6.85
CA HIS A 639 1.50 35.65 -8.04
C HIS A 639 0.82 34.83 -9.16
N LEU A 640 0.04 33.80 -8.81
CA LEU A 640 -0.73 33.03 -9.79
C LEU A 640 -1.91 33.80 -10.39
N LYS A 641 -2.55 34.75 -9.69
CA LYS A 641 -3.55 35.63 -10.34
C LYS A 641 -2.88 36.56 -11.35
N ASP A 642 -1.71 37.09 -10.99
CA ASP A 642 -1.06 38.18 -11.73
C ASP A 642 -0.28 37.67 -12.96
N TYR A 643 0.30 36.46 -12.87
CA TYR A 643 1.17 35.87 -13.91
C TYR A 643 0.85 34.42 -14.27
N GLY A 644 -0.10 33.77 -13.59
CA GLY A 644 -0.42 32.36 -13.79
C GLY A 644 -1.40 32.11 -14.93
N SER A 645 -1.16 31.05 -15.72
CA SER A 645 -2.11 30.66 -16.78
C SER A 645 -3.48 30.29 -16.20
N PRO A 646 -4.60 30.49 -16.94
CA PRO A 646 -5.93 30.21 -16.44
C PRO A 646 -6.13 28.77 -15.95
N ALA A 647 -5.44 27.78 -16.52
CA ALA A 647 -5.51 26.40 -16.03
C ALA A 647 -4.75 26.20 -14.70
N LEU A 648 -3.67 26.95 -14.45
CA LEU A 648 -2.84 26.86 -13.25
C LEU A 648 -3.51 27.54 -12.04
N VAL A 649 -4.11 28.71 -12.25
CA VAL A 649 -5.05 29.33 -11.30
C VAL A 649 -6.19 28.35 -10.95
N ASN A 650 -6.74 27.70 -11.97
CA ASN A 650 -7.77 26.67 -11.81
C ASN A 650 -7.30 25.43 -11.04
N LEU A 651 -6.01 25.09 -11.03
CA LEU A 651 -5.48 24.03 -10.18
C LEU A 651 -5.32 24.52 -8.74
N ALA A 652 -4.61 25.62 -8.53
CA ALA A 652 -4.36 26.20 -7.21
C ALA A 652 -5.68 26.46 -6.45
N PHE A 653 -6.71 26.99 -7.11
CA PHE A 653 -8.03 27.17 -6.49
C PHE A 653 -8.67 25.85 -6.03
N LYS A 654 -8.49 24.75 -6.77
CA LYS A 654 -9.05 23.43 -6.41
C LYS A 654 -8.32 22.81 -5.22
N ILE A 655 -6.99 22.94 -5.16
CA ILE A 655 -6.15 22.39 -4.08
C ILE A 655 -5.85 23.40 -2.96
N ARG A 656 -6.51 24.57 -2.92
CA ARG A 656 -6.19 25.70 -2.02
C ARG A 656 -6.06 25.38 -0.53
N ARG A 657 -6.72 24.32 -0.03
CA ARG A 657 -6.61 23.84 1.36
C ARG A 657 -5.37 22.98 1.64
N GLN A 658 -4.66 22.58 0.60
CA GLN A 658 -3.46 21.73 0.62
C GLN A 658 -2.20 22.53 0.26
N LEU A 659 -2.33 23.76 -0.27
CA LEU A 659 -1.18 24.56 -0.71
C LEU A 659 -0.11 24.81 0.36
N PRO A 660 -0.41 25.06 1.65
CA PRO A 660 0.64 25.17 2.68
C PRO A 660 1.47 23.89 2.78
N ALA A 661 0.81 22.73 2.91
CA ALA A 661 1.49 21.43 3.01
C ALA A 661 2.21 21.04 1.70
N LEU A 662 1.70 21.46 0.53
CA LEU A 662 2.40 21.27 -0.75
C LEU A 662 3.66 22.15 -0.83
N ILE A 663 3.62 23.37 -0.30
CA ILE A 663 4.81 24.23 -0.20
C ILE A 663 5.85 23.58 0.72
N ASP A 664 5.43 23.08 1.88
CA ASP A 664 6.34 22.40 2.83
C ASP A 664 6.95 21.12 2.23
N ASP A 665 6.15 20.29 1.54
CA ASP A 665 6.61 19.11 0.81
C ASP A 665 7.62 19.52 -0.29
N VAL A 666 7.27 20.47 -1.16
CA VAL A 666 8.18 20.99 -2.21
C VAL A 666 9.53 21.44 -1.66
N TRP A 667 9.57 22.18 -0.54
CA TRP A 667 10.85 22.58 0.06
C TRP A 667 11.59 21.41 0.72
N SER A 668 10.88 20.42 1.26
CA SER A 668 11.53 19.21 1.81
C SER A 668 12.22 18.37 0.74
N TRP A 669 11.73 18.40 -0.50
CA TRP A 669 12.41 17.80 -1.67
C TRP A 669 13.59 18.66 -2.13
N GLU A 670 13.45 19.98 -2.26
CA GLU A 670 14.58 20.83 -2.70
C GLU A 670 15.74 20.83 -1.70
N THR A 671 15.47 20.81 -0.38
CA THR A 671 16.51 20.72 0.65
C THR A 671 16.83 19.27 1.06
N VAL A 672 16.49 18.27 0.22
CA VAL A 672 16.73 16.86 0.59
C VAL A 672 18.22 16.55 0.67
N ASP A 673 19.02 17.04 -0.29
CA ASP A 673 20.47 16.83 -0.33
C ASP A 673 21.18 17.58 0.81
N ASP A 674 20.76 18.81 1.12
CA ASP A 674 21.21 19.56 2.31
C ASP A 674 20.90 18.77 3.59
N THR A 675 19.68 18.24 3.70
CA THR A 675 19.21 17.50 4.87
C THR A 675 19.93 16.17 5.01
N LEU A 676 20.18 15.44 3.92
CA LEU A 676 20.96 14.21 3.92
C LEU A 676 22.43 14.48 4.28
N SER A 677 23.03 15.56 3.76
CA SER A 677 24.39 15.98 4.12
C SER A 677 24.50 16.31 5.61
N LEU A 678 23.57 17.14 6.12
CA LEU A 678 23.48 17.57 7.52
C LEU A 678 23.12 16.42 8.49
N GLN A 679 22.46 15.37 7.98
CA GLN A 679 22.21 14.13 8.71
C GLN A 679 23.36 13.11 8.60
N GLY A 680 24.15 13.13 7.53
CA GLY A 680 25.34 12.29 7.36
C GLY A 680 26.50 12.74 8.24
N GLN A 681 26.69 14.06 8.38
CA GLN A 681 27.74 14.66 9.22
C GLN A 681 27.77 14.09 10.66
N PRO A 682 28.93 13.58 11.13
CA PRO A 682 29.18 13.21 12.51
C PRO A 682 28.87 14.34 13.51
N ARG A 683 28.41 13.99 14.72
CA ARG A 683 28.03 14.98 15.75
C ARG A 683 29.17 15.93 16.11
N ILE A 684 30.40 15.44 16.10
CA ILE A 684 31.61 16.21 16.39
C ILE A 684 31.94 17.23 15.29
N GLU A 685 31.80 16.88 14.01
CA GLU A 685 31.94 17.86 12.92
C GLU A 685 30.89 18.96 13.02
N ARG A 686 29.65 18.61 13.37
CA ARG A 686 28.57 19.59 13.58
C ARG A 686 28.80 20.48 14.80
N LEU A 687 29.43 19.97 15.86
CA LEU A 687 29.89 20.78 16.99
C LEU A 687 31.02 21.73 16.55
N PHE A 688 32.00 21.25 15.79
CA PHE A 688 33.10 22.10 15.29
C PHE A 688 32.64 23.14 14.26
N ALA A 689 31.60 22.85 13.46
CA ALA A 689 30.95 23.84 12.60
C ALA A 689 30.29 24.95 13.44
N ALA A 690 29.42 24.57 14.39
CA ALA A 690 28.76 25.53 15.29
C ALA A 690 29.76 26.32 16.16
N ALA A 691 30.91 25.75 16.52
CA ALA A 691 31.97 26.43 17.26
C ALA A 691 32.81 27.42 16.41
N ARG A 692 32.64 27.42 15.07
CA ARG A 692 33.20 28.43 14.15
C ARG A 692 32.19 29.53 13.80
N GLU A 693 30.91 29.32 14.08
CA GLU A 693 29.89 30.36 13.95
C GLU A 693 30.04 31.39 15.10
N ALA A 694 29.74 32.65 14.82
CA ALA A 694 29.81 33.70 15.83
C ALA A 694 28.70 33.52 16.88
N CYS A 695 29.03 33.49 18.18
CA CYS A 695 27.98 33.51 19.20
C CYS A 695 27.27 34.87 19.16
N ASN A 696 25.93 34.84 19.15
CA ASN A 696 25.05 36.00 19.41
C ASN A 696 25.35 36.73 20.73
N CYS A 697 26.20 36.14 21.58
CA CYS A 697 26.63 36.58 22.90
C CYS A 697 28.11 37.04 22.96
N ASN A 698 28.80 37.15 21.83
CA ASN A 698 30.24 37.47 21.75
C ASN A 698 31.14 36.59 22.66
N GLY A 699 30.76 35.31 22.82
CA GLY A 699 31.51 34.32 23.61
C GLY A 699 31.24 34.32 25.13
N GLN A 700 30.45 35.27 25.66
CA GLN A 700 30.17 35.38 27.10
C GLN A 700 29.60 34.09 27.74
N TRP A 701 28.88 33.27 26.96
CA TRP A 701 28.35 31.97 27.40
C TRP A 701 29.43 31.07 28.01
N ARG A 702 30.66 31.11 27.46
CA ARG A 702 31.76 30.24 27.87
C ARG A 702 32.24 30.59 29.27
N TYR A 703 32.43 31.88 29.54
CA TYR A 703 32.83 32.37 30.87
C TYR A 703 31.78 32.02 31.92
N LEU A 704 30.49 32.21 31.61
CA LEU A 704 29.39 31.82 32.49
C LEU A 704 29.34 30.30 32.72
N ALA A 705 29.56 29.48 31.69
CA ALA A 705 29.63 28.02 31.84
C ALA A 705 30.82 27.58 32.71
N GLU A 706 32.03 28.11 32.48
CA GLU A 706 33.21 27.83 33.28
C GLU A 706 33.03 28.27 34.75
N ALA A 707 32.36 29.40 34.99
CA ALA A 707 31.99 29.86 36.33
C ALA A 707 30.96 28.96 37.01
N CYS A 708 29.88 28.57 36.32
CA CYS A 708 28.86 27.66 36.84
C CYS A 708 29.40 26.27 37.18
N LEU A 709 30.32 25.73 36.35
CA LEU A 709 31.02 24.47 36.63
C LEU A 709 31.89 24.60 37.90
N ARG A 710 32.65 25.70 38.02
CA ARG A 710 33.48 25.98 39.20
C ARG A 710 32.66 26.12 40.48
N LEU A 711 31.53 26.83 40.44
CA LEU A 711 30.61 27.02 41.57
C LEU A 711 29.96 25.72 42.06
N ASN A 712 29.80 24.73 41.18
CA ASN A 712 29.30 23.39 41.53
C ASN A 712 30.42 22.35 41.72
N CYS A 713 31.68 22.78 41.82
CA CYS A 713 32.87 21.92 41.95
C CYS A 713 33.05 20.87 40.82
N ILE A 714 32.48 21.11 39.64
CA ILE A 714 32.56 20.19 38.49
C ILE A 714 33.86 20.45 37.72
N ASN A 715 34.65 19.40 37.51
CA ASN A 715 35.90 19.50 36.73
C ASN A 715 35.60 19.73 35.23
N ALA A 716 35.93 20.93 34.75
CA ALA A 716 35.70 21.35 33.36
C ALA A 716 36.43 20.49 32.31
N GLY A 717 37.57 19.89 32.64
CA GLY A 717 38.28 18.96 31.76
C GLY A 717 37.55 17.62 31.61
N SER A 718 37.10 17.04 32.73
CA SER A 718 36.37 15.77 32.72
C SER A 718 35.06 15.90 31.95
N ILE A 719 34.21 16.89 32.28
CA ILE A 719 32.92 17.07 31.62
C ILE A 719 33.08 17.30 30.10
N CYS A 720 34.09 18.07 29.66
CA CYS A 720 34.38 18.25 28.24
C CYS A 720 34.81 16.92 27.57
N SER A 721 35.61 16.10 28.25
CA SER A 721 35.98 14.77 27.78
C SER A 721 34.76 13.84 27.66
N ASP A 722 33.92 13.78 28.69
CA ASP A 722 32.72 12.94 28.72
C ASP A 722 31.68 13.37 27.65
N VAL A 723 31.47 14.67 27.47
CA VAL A 723 30.64 15.23 26.40
C VAL A 723 31.20 14.89 25.02
N PHE A 724 32.52 15.03 24.81
CA PHE A 724 33.18 14.68 23.55
C PHE A 724 33.04 13.19 23.23
N LEU A 725 33.32 12.31 24.20
CA LEU A 725 33.17 10.86 24.07
C LEU A 725 31.71 10.46 23.77
N LEU A 726 30.73 11.08 24.42
CA LEU A 726 29.31 10.83 24.17
C LEU A 726 28.83 11.35 22.81
N LEU A 727 29.32 12.50 22.35
CA LEU A 727 29.01 12.99 21.00
C LEU A 727 29.62 12.08 19.91
N ARG A 728 30.86 11.64 20.11
CA ARG A 728 31.59 10.75 19.20
C ARG A 728 30.98 9.34 19.16
N ASP A 729 30.95 8.64 20.29
CA ASP A 729 30.54 7.23 20.37
C ASP A 729 29.01 7.05 20.37
N GLY A 730 28.29 8.08 20.82
CA GLY A 730 26.85 8.00 21.07
C GLY A 730 26.48 7.17 22.30
N ARG A 731 25.18 7.03 22.48
CA ARG A 731 24.55 6.15 23.48
C ARG A 731 24.79 4.68 23.13
N ARG A 732 25.35 3.91 24.07
CA ARG A 732 25.67 2.47 23.96
C ARG A 732 25.42 1.76 25.30
N THR A 733 25.44 0.43 25.33
CA THR A 733 25.28 -0.37 26.57
C THR A 733 26.43 -0.24 27.56
N ASP A 734 27.58 0.25 27.10
CA ASP A 734 28.84 0.45 27.83
C ASP A 734 29.20 1.94 28.01
N ARG A 735 28.29 2.86 27.64
CA ARG A 735 28.45 4.31 27.84
C ARG A 735 27.34 4.83 28.75
N PRO A 736 27.65 5.38 29.93
CA PRO A 736 26.65 5.93 30.84
C PRO A 736 25.99 7.19 30.25
N VAL A 737 24.81 7.52 30.76
CA VAL A 737 24.18 8.83 30.55
C VAL A 737 24.95 9.86 31.37
N LEU A 738 25.32 11.00 30.78
CA LEU A 738 25.92 12.10 31.54
C LEU A 738 24.80 12.88 32.25
N VAL A 739 24.85 12.86 33.59
CA VAL A 739 23.89 13.55 34.46
C VAL A 739 24.64 14.61 35.25
N LEU A 740 24.21 15.86 35.12
CA LEU A 740 24.70 16.99 35.90
C LEU A 740 23.70 17.24 37.03
N MET A 741 24.09 16.86 38.24
CA MET A 741 23.24 17.00 39.43
C MET A 741 23.65 18.26 40.19
N GLY A 742 22.73 19.23 40.28
CA GLY A 742 22.97 20.52 40.94
C GLY A 742 22.14 20.69 42.21
N ARG A 743 22.66 21.44 43.19
CA ARG A 743 21.99 21.63 44.48
C ARG A 743 20.77 22.56 44.41
N PHE A 744 20.78 23.51 43.48
CA PHE A 744 19.77 24.57 43.37
C PHE A 744 18.92 24.49 42.10
N GLY A 745 19.46 24.01 40.98
CA GLY A 745 18.76 23.93 39.70
C GLY A 745 19.09 25.05 38.74
N GLY A 746 18.56 24.95 37.51
CA GLY A 746 18.79 25.90 36.44
C GLY A 746 20.11 25.75 35.69
N GLU A 747 20.91 24.71 35.96
CA GLU A 747 22.23 24.49 35.35
C GLU A 747 22.18 24.03 33.87
N GLY A 748 21.00 23.81 33.28
CA GLY A 748 20.84 23.10 32.00
C GLY A 748 20.30 23.87 30.78
N LYS A 749 20.14 25.21 30.86
CA LYS A 749 19.67 26.03 29.74
C LYS A 749 20.61 25.91 28.52
N SER A 750 20.13 25.29 27.45
CA SER A 750 21.01 24.75 26.39
C SER A 750 21.20 25.66 25.18
N ILE A 751 22.29 25.38 24.45
CA ILE A 751 22.88 26.24 23.40
C ILE A 751 22.65 25.67 21.99
N TYR A 752 22.13 24.44 21.87
CA TYR A 752 21.94 23.75 20.60
C TYR A 752 20.60 24.07 19.92
N GLY A 753 20.63 24.29 18.60
CA GLY A 753 19.43 24.58 17.79
C GLY A 753 18.36 23.48 17.83
N GLN A 754 17.13 23.88 18.18
CA GLN A 754 15.98 23.02 18.51
C GLN A 754 15.70 21.85 17.55
N GLN A 755 16.00 22.02 16.26
CA GLN A 755 15.74 21.00 15.24
C GLN A 755 16.47 19.68 15.54
N ASN A 756 17.71 19.72 16.04
CA ASN A 756 18.57 18.55 16.19
C ASN A 756 18.52 17.91 17.60
N VAL A 757 17.90 18.60 18.56
CA VAL A 757 17.83 18.22 19.98
C VAL A 757 16.46 17.63 20.31
N GLN A 758 16.42 16.52 21.05
CA GLN A 758 15.23 16.14 21.83
C GLN A 758 15.28 16.89 23.16
N ALA A 759 14.36 17.84 23.37
CA ALA A 759 14.19 18.53 24.66
C ALA A 759 13.48 17.63 25.69
N THR A 760 13.43 18.07 26.96
CA THR A 760 12.82 17.36 28.09
C THR A 760 11.41 16.84 27.72
N PRO A 761 11.18 15.51 27.78
CA PRO A 761 9.87 14.92 27.50
C PRO A 761 8.78 15.55 28.37
N GLN A 762 7.60 15.81 27.78
CA GLN A 762 6.46 16.43 28.45
C GLN A 762 5.32 15.42 28.67
N PRO A 763 4.49 15.56 29.72
CA PRO A 763 3.36 14.67 29.98
C PRO A 763 2.41 14.56 28.77
N GLY A 764 2.16 13.35 28.29
CA GLY A 764 1.25 13.13 27.17
C GLY A 764 1.36 11.74 26.54
N SER A 765 0.55 11.48 25.51
CA SER A 765 0.49 10.16 24.84
C SER A 765 1.75 9.79 24.05
N PHE A 766 2.56 10.79 23.65
CA PHE A 766 3.71 10.65 22.75
C PHE A 766 4.90 11.50 23.25
N PRO A 767 5.43 11.22 24.46
CA PRO A 767 6.42 12.07 25.15
C PRO A 767 7.78 12.11 24.41
N LEU A 768 8.05 11.13 23.56
CA LEU A 768 9.29 10.96 22.78
C LEU A 768 9.06 11.13 21.26
N LEU A 769 8.06 11.92 20.86
CA LEU A 769 7.73 12.13 19.46
C LEU A 769 8.88 12.81 18.70
N ASN A 770 9.24 12.25 17.53
CA ASN A 770 10.35 12.68 16.67
C ASN A 770 11.76 12.37 17.21
N LEU A 771 11.92 11.67 18.34
CA LEU A 771 13.24 11.26 18.85
C LEU A 771 14.05 10.46 17.81
N GLU A 772 13.39 9.81 16.84
CA GLU A 772 14.07 9.14 15.71
C GLU A 772 14.85 10.06 14.77
N THR A 773 14.56 11.37 14.70
CA THR A 773 15.30 12.33 13.87
C THR A 773 16.34 13.15 14.65
N LYS A 774 16.34 13.05 15.99
CA LYS A 774 17.22 13.85 16.86
C LYS A 774 18.61 13.26 16.95
N LYS A 775 19.63 14.12 16.91
CA LYS A 775 21.06 13.75 16.99
C LYS A 775 21.57 13.70 18.42
N VAL A 776 20.97 14.49 19.32
CA VAL A 776 21.30 14.62 20.75
C VAL A 776 20.00 14.69 21.56
N VAL A 777 20.01 14.17 22.78
CA VAL A 777 18.93 14.31 23.77
C VAL A 777 19.44 15.19 24.92
N LEU A 778 18.65 16.20 25.29
CA LEU A 778 18.87 17.02 26.48
C LEU A 778 17.59 17.02 27.31
N MET A 779 17.70 16.52 28.55
CA MET A 779 16.64 16.59 29.55
C MET A 779 17.04 17.66 30.57
N ASP A 780 16.60 18.89 30.36
CA ASP A 780 16.73 19.97 31.34
C ASP A 780 15.70 19.77 32.47
N GLU A 781 16.14 19.93 33.72
CA GLU A 781 15.40 19.71 34.97
C GLU A 781 14.60 18.39 35.05
N TRP A 782 15.23 17.26 34.74
CA TRP A 782 14.56 15.96 34.70
C TRP A 782 14.37 15.33 36.08
N ALA A 783 13.12 15.23 36.51
CA ALA A 783 12.72 14.58 37.77
C ALA A 783 12.48 13.05 37.66
N PHE A 784 12.97 12.40 36.60
CA PHE A 784 12.84 10.94 36.36
C PHE A 784 11.39 10.40 36.36
N ASP A 785 10.41 11.25 36.07
CA ASP A 785 8.99 10.93 36.26
C ASP A 785 8.49 9.78 35.36
N SER A 786 8.07 8.70 36.03
CA SER A 786 7.47 7.51 35.43
C SER A 786 6.10 7.75 34.76
N ALA A 787 5.40 8.85 35.11
CA ALA A 787 4.16 9.26 34.45
C ALA A 787 4.40 9.97 33.11
N VAL A 788 5.57 10.58 32.91
CA VAL A 788 5.98 11.16 31.62
C VAL A 788 6.56 10.09 30.70
N VAL A 789 7.58 9.35 31.16
CA VAL A 789 8.14 8.19 30.42
C VAL A 789 8.11 6.98 31.33
N PRO A 790 7.41 5.89 30.97
CA PRO A 790 7.35 4.69 31.80
C PRO A 790 8.75 4.16 32.15
N LEU A 791 8.99 3.85 33.42
CA LEU A 791 10.32 3.48 33.92
C LEU A 791 11.02 2.34 33.14
N PRO A 792 10.33 1.27 32.67
CA PRO A 792 10.97 0.27 31.80
C PRO A 792 11.49 0.85 30.49
N THR A 793 10.81 1.86 29.93
CA THR A 793 11.27 2.60 28.74
C THR A 793 12.44 3.52 29.09
N GLN A 794 12.41 4.23 30.23
CA GLN A 794 13.56 5.01 30.70
C GLN A 794 14.81 4.13 30.84
N LEU A 795 14.70 2.97 31.51
CA LEU A 795 15.82 2.05 31.71
C LEU A 795 16.38 1.53 30.38
N LEU A 796 15.54 1.02 29.46
CA LEU A 796 16.00 0.60 28.13
C LEU A 796 16.62 1.76 27.33
N TRP A 797 16.12 2.98 27.51
CA TRP A 797 16.67 4.18 26.88
C TRP A 797 18.05 4.52 27.47
N TYR A 798 18.23 4.52 28.78
CA TYR A 798 19.53 4.82 29.40
C TYR A 798 20.56 3.70 29.21
N GLU A 799 20.16 2.43 29.22
CA GLU A 799 21.03 1.26 28.98
C GLU A 799 21.49 1.09 27.51
N GLY A 800 21.27 2.07 26.63
CA GLY A 800 21.63 1.97 25.20
C GLY A 800 20.83 0.95 24.38
N LYS A 801 19.81 0.30 24.97
CA LYS A 801 19.04 -0.77 24.32
C LYS A 801 17.95 -0.21 23.38
N PRO A 802 17.39 -1.06 22.48
CA PRO A 802 16.21 -0.72 21.70
C PRO A 802 14.93 -0.73 22.54
N PHE A 803 13.99 0.18 22.26
CA PHE A 803 12.68 0.23 22.93
C PHE A 803 11.55 0.69 21.98
N PRO A 804 10.29 0.31 22.23
CA PRO A 804 9.16 0.74 21.40
C PRO A 804 8.80 2.21 21.66
N LEU A 805 8.80 3.02 20.61
CA LEU A 805 8.44 4.44 20.60
C LEU A 805 6.99 4.60 20.12
N THR A 806 6.15 5.21 20.97
CA THR A 806 4.72 5.44 20.68
C THR A 806 4.54 6.61 19.72
N ARG A 807 3.70 6.43 18.68
CA ARG A 807 3.44 7.46 17.65
C ARG A 807 1.94 7.56 17.32
N PRO A 808 1.42 8.75 16.93
CA PRO A 808 0.04 8.92 16.50
C PRO A 808 -0.29 8.06 15.28
N GLN A 809 -1.29 7.18 15.39
CA GLN A 809 -1.69 6.22 14.33
C GLN A 809 -2.69 6.83 13.31
N ASN A 810 -2.80 8.15 13.24
CA ASN A 810 -3.91 8.87 12.61
C ASN A 810 -3.49 10.03 11.68
N LYS A 811 -2.20 10.19 11.39
CA LYS A 811 -1.68 11.17 10.42
C LYS A 811 -0.75 10.48 9.41
N GLU A 812 0.56 10.43 9.62
CA GLU A 812 1.50 9.78 8.66
C GLU A 812 1.99 8.38 9.09
N TYR A 813 1.98 8.06 10.39
CA TYR A 813 2.68 6.88 10.92
C TYR A 813 1.83 5.60 10.92
N SER A 814 2.39 4.51 10.37
CA SER A 814 1.87 3.16 10.59
C SER A 814 2.71 2.42 11.65
N GLY A 815 2.06 1.96 12.72
CA GLY A 815 2.67 1.20 13.81
C GLY A 815 3.52 2.04 14.78
N HIS A 816 4.01 1.36 15.82
CA HIS A 816 5.05 1.86 16.71
C HIS A 816 6.43 1.66 16.07
N LEU A 817 7.37 2.57 16.32
CA LEU A 817 8.75 2.41 15.90
C LEU A 817 9.53 1.62 16.96
N LEU A 818 10.51 0.81 16.56
CA LEU A 818 11.54 0.34 17.49
C LEU A 818 12.70 1.35 17.44
N TYR A 819 12.86 2.17 18.47
CA TYR A 819 13.96 3.14 18.50
C TYR A 819 15.28 2.40 18.69
N GLN A 820 16.21 2.59 17.76
CA GLN A 820 17.57 2.02 17.77
C GLN A 820 18.65 3.12 17.68
N GLY A 821 18.28 4.39 17.85
CA GLY A 821 19.22 5.50 17.73
C GLY A 821 20.26 5.54 18.84
N SER A 822 21.45 6.03 18.48
CA SER A 822 22.59 6.23 19.38
C SER A 822 22.73 7.69 19.86
N ALA A 823 21.67 8.51 19.79
CA ALA A 823 21.73 9.89 20.28
C ALA A 823 22.16 9.92 21.76
N PRO A 824 23.27 10.58 22.12
CA PRO A 824 23.70 10.68 23.51
C PRO A 824 22.67 11.46 24.31
N ILE A 825 22.61 11.14 25.60
CA ILE A 825 21.66 11.71 26.54
C ILE A 825 22.46 12.52 27.55
N PHE A 826 22.11 13.81 27.63
CA PHE A 826 22.57 14.75 28.63
C PHE A 826 21.37 15.09 29.53
N VAL A 827 21.55 15.03 30.84
CA VAL A 827 20.49 15.29 31.83
C VAL A 827 20.99 16.33 32.80
N THR A 828 20.16 17.33 33.13
CA THR A 828 20.31 18.11 34.37
C THR A 828 19.19 17.74 35.33
N CYS A 829 19.48 17.66 36.62
CA CYS A 829 18.50 17.35 37.65
C CYS A 829 18.90 17.97 38.99
N LYS A 830 17.92 18.26 39.84
CA LYS A 830 18.20 18.77 41.20
C LYS A 830 18.59 17.62 42.11
N GLU A 831 19.52 17.88 43.03
CA GLU A 831 20.03 16.92 44.01
C GLU A 831 18.91 16.21 44.79
N LYS A 832 17.86 16.93 45.16
CA LYS A 832 16.66 16.40 45.82
C LYS A 832 15.91 15.31 45.03
N ASP A 833 16.03 15.27 43.71
CA ASP A 833 15.25 14.37 42.84
C ASP A 833 16.03 13.07 42.54
N LEU A 834 17.36 13.15 42.41
CA LEU A 834 18.25 12.01 42.11
C LEU A 834 19.03 11.49 43.33
N GLY A 835 19.43 12.36 44.27
CA GLY A 835 20.15 11.99 45.49
C GLY A 835 19.48 10.86 46.29
N PRO A 836 18.14 10.91 46.56
CA PRO A 836 17.44 9.81 47.21
C PRO A 836 17.46 8.48 46.44
N LEU A 837 17.64 8.51 45.12
CA LEU A 837 17.82 7.30 44.30
C LEU A 837 19.26 6.79 44.38
N ILE A 838 20.26 7.68 44.37
CA ILE A 838 21.68 7.34 44.57
C ILE A 838 21.88 6.70 45.94
N CYS A 839 21.43 7.34 47.03
CA CYS A 839 21.57 6.81 48.38
C CYS A 839 20.89 5.43 48.54
N LYS A 840 19.73 5.21 47.91
CA LYS A 840 19.07 3.89 47.90
C LYS A 840 19.81 2.86 47.06
N ALA A 841 20.37 3.24 45.91
CA ALA A 841 21.16 2.36 45.08
C ALA A 841 22.47 1.94 45.78
N GLU A 842 23.16 2.88 46.43
CA GLU A 842 24.33 2.60 47.25
C GLU A 842 24.02 1.75 48.47
N ALA A 843 22.92 2.02 49.19
CA ALA A 843 22.49 1.19 50.31
C ALA A 843 22.22 -0.25 49.85
N ALA A 844 21.47 -0.44 48.76
CA ALA A 844 21.23 -1.77 48.19
C ALA A 844 22.52 -2.45 47.68
N VAL A 845 23.50 -1.69 47.19
CA VAL A 845 24.84 -2.23 46.84
C VAL A 845 25.60 -2.67 48.10
N ARG A 846 25.66 -1.83 49.14
CA ARG A 846 26.36 -2.11 50.41
C ARG A 846 25.73 -3.28 51.18
N LEU A 847 24.41 -3.37 51.20
CA LEU A 847 23.65 -4.45 51.86
C LEU A 847 23.58 -5.74 51.01
N GLY A 848 24.09 -5.73 49.77
CA GLY A 848 23.99 -6.86 48.84
C GLY A 848 22.57 -7.15 48.34
N GLU A 849 21.61 -6.27 48.62
CA GLU A 849 20.21 -6.42 48.27
C GLU A 849 19.98 -6.31 46.75
N ALA A 850 18.94 -6.99 46.28
CA ALA A 850 18.39 -6.76 44.95
C ALA A 850 17.46 -5.54 45.03
N SER A 851 17.61 -4.58 44.11
CA SER A 851 16.78 -3.38 44.11
C SER A 851 15.28 -3.74 44.00
N GLU A 852 14.45 -3.10 44.83
CA GLU A 852 13.08 -3.54 45.16
C GLU A 852 12.12 -3.71 43.97
N GLN A 853 12.48 -3.19 42.79
CA GLN A 853 11.68 -3.32 41.57
C GLN A 853 11.73 -4.71 40.92
N SER A 854 12.49 -5.67 41.47
CA SER A 854 12.40 -7.08 41.06
C SER A 854 11.00 -7.66 41.38
N TRP A 855 10.15 -7.74 40.36
CA TRP A 855 8.71 -8.03 40.46
C TRP A 855 8.33 -9.25 41.32
N LYS A 856 7.32 -9.05 42.18
CA LYS A 856 6.79 -10.08 43.10
C LYS A 856 6.08 -11.23 42.37
N LYS A 857 6.67 -12.45 42.42
CA LYS A 857 5.95 -13.69 42.76
C LYS A 857 6.87 -14.90 42.96
N GLY A 858 6.78 -15.52 44.14
CA GLY A 858 7.02 -16.97 44.30
C GLY A 858 8.19 -17.41 45.19
N LYS A 859 9.42 -16.97 44.92
CA LYS A 859 10.61 -17.37 45.70
C LYS A 859 11.57 -16.20 45.91
N LYS A 860 12.15 -16.10 47.11
CA LYS A 860 13.30 -15.22 47.37
C LYS A 860 14.55 -15.82 46.74
N GLU A 861 15.38 -14.99 46.14
CA GLU A 861 16.64 -15.37 45.49
C GLU A 861 17.62 -14.21 45.67
N THR A 862 18.81 -14.44 46.23
CA THR A 862 19.78 -13.39 46.59
C THR A 862 20.41 -12.74 45.36
N ARG A 863 21.04 -11.56 45.47
CA ARG A 863 21.74 -10.94 44.33
C ARG A 863 22.80 -11.85 43.71
N CYS A 864 23.56 -12.62 44.51
CA CYS A 864 24.50 -13.61 44.01
C CYS A 864 23.81 -14.81 43.33
N GLN A 865 22.68 -15.30 43.86
CA GLN A 865 21.89 -16.34 43.19
C GLN A 865 21.28 -15.82 41.89
N TYR A 866 20.70 -14.62 41.88
CA TYR A 866 20.13 -13.94 40.72
C TYR A 866 21.17 -13.61 39.65
N VAL A 867 22.40 -13.22 40.02
CA VAL A 867 23.52 -13.04 39.08
C VAL A 867 24.08 -14.37 38.62
N ALA A 868 24.14 -15.41 39.47
CA ALA A 868 24.46 -16.77 39.05
C ALA A 868 23.35 -17.41 38.19
N ARG A 869 22.11 -16.94 38.31
CA ARG A 869 20.98 -17.30 37.45
C ARG A 869 21.05 -16.52 36.15
N LEU A 870 21.31 -15.21 36.14
CA LEU A 870 21.59 -14.46 34.91
C LEU A 870 22.81 -15.02 34.17
N ARG A 871 23.91 -15.34 34.84
CA ARG A 871 25.04 -16.05 34.23
C ARG A 871 24.68 -17.47 33.74
N ARG A 872 23.62 -18.10 34.27
CA ARG A 872 23.03 -19.36 33.78
C ARG A 872 21.78 -19.19 32.88
N THR A 873 21.34 -17.98 32.55
CA THR A 873 20.05 -17.71 31.87
C THR A 873 20.15 -16.65 30.76
N ALA A 874 20.89 -15.57 30.96
CA ALA A 874 21.27 -14.62 29.90
C ALA A 874 22.31 -15.22 28.93
N MET A 875 23.12 -16.19 29.38
CA MET A 875 24.00 -17.02 28.52
C MET A 875 23.34 -18.35 28.08
N ARG A 876 22.21 -18.73 28.70
CA ARG A 876 21.42 -19.91 28.31
C ARG A 876 19.92 -19.68 28.58
N LEU A 877 19.16 -19.28 27.55
CA LEU A 877 17.82 -19.87 27.43
C LEU A 877 18.00 -21.38 27.66
N PRO A 878 17.24 -22.06 28.54
CA PRO A 878 17.56 -23.43 28.97
C PRO A 878 17.90 -24.30 27.78
N THR A 879 18.92 -25.17 27.84
CA THR A 879 19.32 -25.94 26.65
C THR A 879 18.13 -26.73 26.11
N GLU A 880 17.27 -27.27 26.98
CA GLU A 880 15.97 -27.83 26.61
C GLU A 880 15.02 -26.85 25.92
N PHE A 881 14.95 -25.59 26.32
CA PHE A 881 14.10 -24.56 25.69
C PHE A 881 14.68 -24.06 24.35
N ILE A 882 16.01 -23.95 24.21
CA ILE A 882 16.67 -23.71 22.92
C ILE A 882 16.45 -24.93 22.02
N VAL A 883 16.82 -26.14 22.44
CA VAL A 883 16.65 -27.37 21.68
C VAL A 883 15.17 -27.69 21.42
N LYS A 884 14.23 -27.18 22.23
CA LYS A 884 12.78 -27.21 21.93
C LYS A 884 12.32 -26.09 21.00
N SER A 885 12.89 -24.89 21.05
CA SER A 885 12.49 -23.76 20.19
C SER A 885 13.15 -23.83 18.82
N ILE A 886 14.47 -24.06 18.76
CA ILE A 886 15.18 -24.54 17.58
C ILE A 886 14.61 -25.89 17.16
N GLY A 887 14.30 -26.82 18.06
CA GLY A 887 13.64 -28.08 17.69
C GLY A 887 12.24 -27.89 17.11
N ASP A 888 11.45 -26.92 17.58
CA ASP A 888 10.14 -26.59 17.02
C ASP A 888 10.26 -25.76 15.75
N MET A 889 11.32 -24.96 15.59
CA MET A 889 11.65 -24.25 14.37
C MET A 889 12.14 -25.22 13.30
N VAL A 890 13.06 -26.14 13.62
CA VAL A 890 13.50 -27.26 12.77
C VAL A 890 12.33 -28.20 12.50
N ARG A 891 11.47 -28.53 13.46
CA ARG A 891 10.21 -29.26 13.19
C ARG A 891 9.23 -28.44 12.33
N ARG A 892 9.27 -27.10 12.32
CA ARG A 892 8.45 -26.26 11.42
C ARG A 892 9.08 -26.17 10.03
N CYS A 893 10.38 -25.96 9.90
CA CYS A 893 11.13 -25.95 8.65
C CYS A 893 11.13 -27.32 7.99
N LYS A 894 11.31 -28.41 8.76
CA LYS A 894 11.17 -29.79 8.26
C LYS A 894 9.72 -30.06 7.83
N ARG A 895 8.69 -29.69 8.62
CA ARG A 895 7.29 -29.81 8.16
C ARG A 895 6.96 -28.91 6.97
N LEU A 896 7.59 -27.75 6.80
CA LEU A 896 7.46 -26.89 5.64
C LEU A 896 8.14 -27.50 4.40
N HIS A 897 9.28 -28.18 4.59
CA HIS A 897 10.02 -28.89 3.56
C HIS A 897 9.31 -30.19 3.14
N GLU A 898 8.83 -30.97 4.10
CA GLU A 898 7.93 -32.13 3.91
C GLU A 898 6.63 -31.71 3.21
N ALA A 899 6.06 -30.55 3.57
CA ALA A 899 4.93 -29.93 2.86
C ALA A 899 5.31 -29.19 1.56
N LYS A 900 6.59 -29.24 1.15
CA LYS A 900 7.14 -28.64 -0.08
C LYS A 900 6.74 -27.17 -0.30
N GLY A 901 6.84 -26.37 0.78
CA GLY A 901 6.47 -24.95 0.81
C GLY A 901 4.99 -24.66 1.07
N GLY A 902 4.17 -25.70 1.28
CA GLY A 902 2.75 -25.56 1.61
C GLY A 902 2.47 -25.18 3.07
N TYR A 903 1.29 -24.61 3.32
CA TYR A 903 0.83 -24.32 4.68
C TYR A 903 0.56 -25.59 5.50
N PHE A 904 1.02 -25.61 6.75
CA PHE A 904 0.69 -26.64 7.76
C PHE A 904 -0.09 -26.02 8.93
N GLU A 905 -0.96 -26.79 9.60
CA GLU A 905 -1.62 -26.33 10.83
C GLU A 905 -0.65 -26.39 12.02
N GLU A 906 -0.44 -25.25 12.70
CA GLU A 906 0.25 -25.24 13.98
C GLU A 906 -0.61 -25.91 15.05
N GLY A 907 -0.19 -27.10 15.48
CA GLY A 907 -0.86 -27.92 16.48
C GLY A 907 -0.78 -27.35 17.89
N GLY A 908 -1.41 -26.20 18.13
CA GLY A 908 -1.62 -25.67 19.47
C GLY A 908 -2.39 -26.67 20.32
N LYS A 909 -1.80 -27.12 21.44
CA LYS A 909 -2.51 -27.94 22.43
C LYS A 909 -3.80 -27.23 22.83
N ARG A 910 -4.93 -27.92 22.76
CA ARG A 910 -6.21 -27.40 23.26
C ARG A 910 -6.08 -27.25 24.78
N GLY A 911 -6.05 -26.02 25.27
CA GLY A 911 -6.35 -25.76 26.68
C GLY A 911 -7.78 -26.22 26.96
N CYS A 912 -7.96 -26.99 28.04
CA CYS A 912 -9.26 -27.40 28.54
C CYS A 912 -9.85 -26.33 29.47
#